data_AF-A0AA37GJP1-F1
#
_entry.id   AF-A0AA37GJP1-F1
#
_cell.length_a   1.000
_cell.length_b   1.000
_cell.length_c   1.000
_cell.angle_alpha   90.00
_cell.angle_beta   90.00
_cell.angle_gamma   90.00
#
_symmetry.space_group_name_H-M   'P 1'
#
loop_
_entity.id
_entity.type
_entity.pdbx_description
1 polymer ?
#
loop_
_entity_poly.entity_id
_entity_poly.type
_entity_poly.pdbx_seq_one_letter_code
_entity_poly.pdbx_strand_id
1 'polypeptide(L)'
;MIGLVEDAWINGQAATHDVSELEDCAIAIDATYYLQLFLDTPPFHEPLLPALGGMTGIEHHLRADIDQWKAHKIVPFFIFDGQSVTGQEEVAVQRGRAANQKTDAAWNLYFNSEAQQAVDSFGVNSGAYRIQNLYPLLKSILKDNDLHFLVPPYNASAQLAYFDMVDSDQCAAVMGSQELLLYPIKDTLIRTVDWEAKTVTSLSKKNLLRSLNISEGMFGDALLMTGTSFLPPFPPLQDTSLNPRQPFTINDAVNLLRASEKSVQSACSSYGDILKKQDANWLDKYRQAKMAVNHFIYIAEDGEIKVNDFDHITRDNHEYLGLQLPGELFHYLNTGLIGSRVLDYITHSRIVVTPTLDGVASEQYRKLVTSQIVPLKEQSIALLIPRLHRGLQHNAITMKVWFDDNFSYQINKSLQSPPSQRAATWDVKESSFKTVADDVADPPGSIAFEILALLFPDFVKATFPKDKKRIGGIDSVQNITAVTIWRFLHLRGYVDDSHTLTNWGNAVASAIWAMKDSLKELQIPEGLNIFEAILTAFELIRHDVLNSRHRHEELNGAPMAGSDDDKASILLISRCASLLTLRHESNGYTGPLNKNLLLFRSLSTAVREADRDLVEAIVASMFLYAQSKRDRDDYLQISQTLPFLHNPDIALGIAVKTLMDELPASESVEKRQARIEDFPGKFFPFATNFKDDVQLAFAFFEAIHKGVQTLNKEVSAADKAVWSTASKYLDQRRF
;
A
#
# COMPACT_ATOMS: atom_id res chain seq x y z
N MET A 1 23.14 6.13 0.50
CA MET A 1 22.87 4.83 1.17
C MET A 1 21.51 4.41 0.65
N ILE A 2 21.50 3.23 0.03
CA ILE A 2 20.42 2.53 -0.67
C ILE A 2 19.23 2.30 0.28
N GLY A 3 17.99 2.23 -0.23
CA GLY A 3 16.77 1.96 0.56
C GLY A 3 16.82 0.64 1.33
N LEU A 4 17.58 -0.34 0.83
CA LEU A 4 18.06 -1.50 1.57
C LEU A 4 19.11 -1.12 2.63
N VAL A 5 18.70 -1.14 3.90
CA VAL A 5 19.62 -1.04 5.04
C VAL A 5 20.26 -2.40 5.27
N GLU A 6 21.36 -2.65 4.56
CA GLU A 6 22.11 -3.91 4.61
C GLU A 6 23.50 -3.68 5.22
N ASP A 7 24.04 -4.67 5.91
CA ASP A 7 25.36 -4.57 6.53
C ASP A 7 26.46 -4.53 5.45
N ALA A 8 27.25 -3.46 5.45
CA ALA A 8 28.29 -3.23 4.46
C ALA A 8 29.43 -4.25 4.53
N TRP A 9 29.75 -4.76 5.72
CA TRP A 9 30.79 -5.78 5.87
C TRP A 9 30.33 -7.12 5.31
N ILE A 10 29.10 -7.53 5.59
CA ILE A 10 28.50 -8.76 5.04
C ILE A 10 28.46 -8.69 3.52
N ASN A 11 27.98 -7.57 2.95
CA ASN A 11 27.97 -7.37 1.50
C ASN A 11 29.38 -7.46 0.90
N GLY A 12 30.40 -6.97 1.60
CA GLY A 12 31.80 -7.10 1.18
C GLY A 12 32.36 -8.53 1.20
N GLN A 13 31.63 -9.52 1.72
CA GLN A 13 32.01 -10.94 1.68
C GLN A 13 31.35 -11.70 0.52
N ALA A 14 30.57 -11.02 -0.33
CA ALA A 14 29.88 -11.66 -1.43
C ALA A 14 30.85 -12.15 -2.52
N ALA A 15 30.51 -13.28 -3.13
CA ALA A 15 31.23 -13.87 -4.25
C ALA A 15 30.39 -13.75 -5.53
N THR A 16 31.07 -13.59 -6.66
CA THR A 16 30.45 -13.48 -7.97
C THR A 16 30.60 -14.79 -8.74
N HIS A 17 29.51 -15.21 -9.39
CA HIS A 17 29.37 -16.45 -10.16
C HIS A 17 28.76 -16.13 -11.53
N ASP A 18 28.79 -17.10 -12.45
CA ASP A 18 28.17 -16.95 -13.77
C ASP A 18 26.66 -17.21 -13.69
N VAL A 19 25.84 -16.41 -14.39
CA VAL A 19 24.37 -16.61 -14.42
C VAL A 19 23.98 -17.96 -15.02
N SER A 20 24.81 -18.54 -15.90
CA SER A 20 24.57 -19.88 -16.47
C SER A 20 24.54 -20.99 -15.43
N GLU A 21 25.08 -20.78 -14.22
CA GLU A 21 24.95 -21.73 -13.11
C GLU A 21 23.50 -21.88 -12.62
N LEU A 22 22.62 -20.92 -12.97
CA LEU A 22 21.20 -20.91 -12.60
C LEU A 22 20.25 -21.24 -13.78
N GLU A 23 20.79 -21.55 -14.96
CA GLU A 23 19.97 -21.89 -16.13
C GLU A 23 19.08 -23.11 -15.82
N ASP A 24 17.83 -23.08 -16.31
CA ASP A 24 16.80 -24.11 -16.11
C ASP A 24 16.42 -24.34 -14.62
N CYS A 25 16.77 -23.42 -13.72
CA CYS A 25 16.42 -23.48 -12.30
C CYS A 25 15.28 -22.51 -11.94
N ALA A 26 14.53 -22.86 -10.89
CA ALA A 26 13.63 -21.94 -10.21
C ALA A 26 14.33 -21.29 -9.02
N ILE A 27 14.17 -19.97 -8.86
CA ILE A 27 14.77 -19.21 -7.75
C ILE A 27 13.64 -18.64 -6.92
N ALA A 28 13.62 -18.93 -5.62
CA ALA A 28 12.64 -18.35 -4.72
C ALA A 28 13.14 -16.98 -4.24
N ILE A 29 12.32 -15.94 -4.40
CA ILE A 29 12.74 -14.54 -4.28
C ILE A 29 11.88 -13.82 -3.25
N ASP A 30 12.51 -13.17 -2.28
CA ASP A 30 11.84 -12.21 -1.39
C ASP A 30 11.40 -10.99 -2.21
N ALA A 31 10.08 -10.83 -2.37
CA ALA A 31 9.51 -9.80 -3.23
C ALA A 31 9.75 -8.38 -2.68
N THR A 32 9.80 -8.21 -1.35
CA THR A 32 10.13 -6.90 -0.75
C THR A 32 11.56 -6.52 -1.08
N TYR A 33 12.48 -7.46 -0.90
CA TYR A 33 13.89 -7.26 -1.21
C TYR A 33 14.11 -6.97 -2.70
N TYR A 34 13.48 -7.75 -3.58
CA TYR A 34 13.57 -7.56 -5.03
C TYR A 34 13.09 -6.17 -5.46
N LEU A 35 11.92 -5.73 -4.98
CA LEU A 35 11.38 -4.41 -5.31
C LEU A 35 12.25 -3.27 -4.76
N GLN A 36 12.85 -3.43 -3.57
CA GLN A 36 13.79 -2.44 -3.05
C GLN A 36 15.06 -2.37 -3.90
N LEU A 37 15.66 -3.52 -4.20
CA LEU A 37 16.86 -3.61 -5.04
C LEU A 37 16.60 -2.98 -6.41
N PHE A 38 15.46 -3.27 -7.00
CA PHE A 38 15.01 -2.71 -8.27
C PHE A 38 14.95 -1.18 -8.21
N LEU A 39 14.30 -0.60 -7.20
CA LEU A 39 14.20 0.86 -7.06
C LEU A 39 15.51 1.54 -6.70
N ASP A 40 16.48 0.81 -6.13
CA ASP A 40 17.77 1.37 -5.75
C ASP A 40 18.84 1.27 -6.86
N THR A 41 18.59 0.49 -7.91
CA THR A 41 19.58 0.17 -8.96
C THR A 41 19.28 0.91 -10.27
N PRO A 42 20.22 1.69 -10.83
CA PRO A 42 20.07 2.27 -12.17
C PRO A 42 19.95 1.18 -13.26
N PRO A 43 19.21 1.39 -14.36
CA PRO A 43 18.50 2.63 -14.75
C PRO A 43 17.10 2.75 -14.15
N PHE A 44 16.65 1.79 -13.35
CA PHE A 44 15.27 1.70 -12.82
C PHE A 44 15.01 2.61 -11.60
N HIS A 45 16.05 3.28 -11.13
CA HIS A 45 15.99 4.19 -9.99
C HIS A 45 15.05 5.38 -10.26
N GLU A 46 13.98 5.51 -9.47
CA GLU A 46 13.05 6.64 -9.51
C GLU A 46 13.28 7.60 -8.33
N PRO A 47 14.16 8.61 -8.46
CA PRO A 47 14.60 9.43 -7.33
C PRO A 47 13.48 10.28 -6.72
N LEU A 48 12.45 10.63 -7.50
CA LEU A 48 11.33 11.47 -7.08
C LEU A 48 10.12 10.68 -6.58
N LEU A 49 10.21 9.35 -6.49
CA LEU A 49 9.15 8.52 -5.91
C LEU A 49 8.72 9.01 -4.51
N PRO A 50 9.62 9.44 -3.59
CA PRO A 50 9.23 10.03 -2.32
C PRO A 50 8.52 11.39 -2.41
N ALA A 51 8.68 12.13 -3.51
CA ALA A 51 8.10 13.47 -3.69
C ALA A 51 6.75 13.44 -4.43
N LEU A 52 6.44 12.36 -5.15
CA LEU A 52 5.22 12.21 -5.96
C LEU A 52 4.29 11.12 -5.44
N GLY A 53 4.87 10.04 -4.90
CA GLY A 53 4.14 8.90 -4.37
C GLY A 53 3.50 7.97 -5.41
N GLY A 54 3.90 8.01 -6.68
CA GLY A 54 3.47 6.96 -7.63
C GLY A 54 4.36 6.82 -8.86
N MET A 55 3.83 6.09 -9.84
CA MET A 55 4.59 5.19 -10.73
C MET A 55 4.55 5.68 -12.18
N THR A 56 5.51 6.50 -12.61
CA THR A 56 5.53 6.96 -14.01
C THR A 56 6.32 6.05 -14.95
N GLY A 57 7.21 5.17 -14.43
CA GLY A 57 7.98 4.20 -15.24
C GLY A 57 8.10 2.79 -14.64
N ILE A 58 7.84 2.63 -13.33
CA ILE A 58 8.03 1.37 -12.59
C ILE A 58 7.41 0.15 -13.30
N GLU A 59 6.17 0.22 -13.78
CA GLU A 59 5.52 -0.93 -14.41
C GLU A 59 6.26 -1.41 -15.66
N HIS A 60 6.63 -0.49 -16.55
CA HIS A 60 7.34 -0.82 -17.79
C HIS A 60 8.69 -1.49 -17.49
N HIS A 61 9.44 -0.92 -16.54
CA HIS A 61 10.74 -1.44 -16.15
C HIS A 61 10.63 -2.79 -15.42
N LEU A 62 9.61 -3.01 -14.58
CA LEU A 62 9.37 -4.30 -13.94
C LEU A 62 9.05 -5.38 -14.98
N ARG A 63 8.20 -5.08 -15.96
CA ARG A 63 7.89 -6.02 -17.05
C ARG A 63 9.16 -6.38 -17.83
N ALA A 64 9.98 -5.37 -18.15
CA ALA A 64 11.24 -5.58 -18.85
C ALA A 64 12.26 -6.41 -18.04
N ASP A 65 12.33 -6.24 -16.71
CA ASP A 65 13.19 -7.08 -15.86
C ASP A 65 12.66 -8.51 -15.79
N ILE A 66 11.35 -8.72 -15.59
CA ILE A 66 10.72 -10.05 -15.60
C ILE A 66 10.98 -10.80 -16.91
N ASP A 67 11.00 -10.10 -18.05
CA ASP A 67 11.39 -10.68 -19.34
C ASP A 67 12.85 -11.19 -19.37
N GLN A 68 13.76 -10.58 -18.61
CA GLN A 68 15.16 -11.03 -18.52
C GLN A 68 15.29 -12.41 -17.86
N TRP A 69 14.49 -12.68 -16.81
CA TRP A 69 14.47 -13.99 -16.16
C TRP A 69 14.12 -15.08 -17.16
N LYS A 70 13.07 -14.85 -17.96
CA LYS A 70 12.64 -15.74 -19.03
C LYS A 70 13.70 -15.88 -20.13
N ALA A 71 14.34 -14.79 -20.53
CA ALA A 71 15.41 -14.81 -21.55
C ALA A 71 16.62 -15.66 -21.15
N HIS A 72 16.91 -15.74 -19.84
CA HIS A 72 17.99 -16.57 -19.28
C HIS A 72 17.52 -17.96 -18.82
N LYS A 73 16.27 -18.34 -19.11
CA LYS A 73 15.64 -19.60 -18.69
C LYS A 73 15.68 -19.84 -17.19
N ILE A 74 15.48 -18.78 -16.41
CA ILE A 74 15.38 -18.85 -14.96
C ILE A 74 13.91 -18.57 -14.60
N VAL A 75 13.33 -19.41 -13.73
CA VAL A 75 11.94 -19.23 -13.29
C VAL A 75 11.94 -18.48 -11.95
N PRO A 76 11.47 -17.23 -11.88
CA PRO A 76 11.37 -16.53 -10.61
C PRO A 76 10.11 -16.99 -9.86
N PHE A 77 10.27 -17.41 -8.62
CA PHE A 77 9.18 -17.75 -7.70
C PHE A 77 9.11 -16.72 -6.56
N PHE A 78 8.20 -15.76 -6.68
CA PHE A 78 8.12 -14.64 -5.75
C PHE A 78 7.37 -15.00 -4.47
N ILE A 79 8.00 -14.68 -3.33
CA ILE A 79 7.43 -14.81 -2.00
C ILE A 79 7.22 -13.40 -1.45
N PHE A 80 5.96 -13.01 -1.27
CA PHE A 80 5.58 -11.70 -0.72
C PHE A 80 5.47 -11.77 0.79
N ASP A 81 5.67 -10.65 1.50
CA ASP A 81 5.33 -10.60 2.92
C ASP A 81 3.80 -10.70 3.12
N GLY A 82 3.40 -11.50 4.10
CA GLY A 82 2.06 -11.61 4.64
C GLY A 82 1.86 -10.69 5.84
N GLN A 83 1.53 -11.28 7.00
CA GLN A 83 1.34 -10.56 8.26
C GLN A 83 2.65 -10.02 8.84
N SER A 84 2.56 -8.90 9.53
CA SER A 84 3.70 -8.32 10.25
C SER A 84 4.21 -9.27 11.34
N VAL A 85 5.51 -9.36 11.56
CA VAL A 85 6.08 -10.04 12.74
C VAL A 85 6.00 -9.11 13.95
N THR A 86 5.92 -9.67 15.16
CA THR A 86 5.99 -8.90 16.41
C THR A 86 7.19 -7.94 16.40
N GLY A 87 6.93 -6.64 16.58
CA GLY A 87 7.94 -5.58 16.57
C GLY A 87 8.07 -4.85 15.22
N GLN A 88 7.65 -5.45 14.10
CA GLN A 88 7.79 -4.86 12.76
C GLN A 88 7.07 -3.53 12.59
N GLU A 89 5.86 -3.37 13.13
CA GLU A 89 5.14 -2.11 13.06
C GLU A 89 5.83 -0.98 13.86
N GLU A 90 6.46 -1.30 14.99
CA GLU A 90 7.21 -0.33 15.79
C GLU A 90 8.44 0.15 15.02
N VAL A 91 9.20 -0.78 14.44
CA VAL A 91 10.35 -0.47 13.58
C VAL A 91 9.91 0.34 12.36
N ALA A 92 8.78 0.00 11.74
CA ALA A 92 8.24 0.73 10.60
C ALA A 92 7.89 2.19 10.97
N VAL A 93 7.35 2.43 12.17
CA VAL A 93 7.11 3.80 12.68
C VAL A 93 8.43 4.56 12.87
N GLN A 94 9.43 3.93 13.50
CA GLN A 94 10.74 4.56 13.72
C GLN A 94 11.44 4.89 12.39
N ARG A 95 11.50 3.93 11.47
CA ARG A 95 12.07 4.11 10.13
C ARG A 95 11.33 5.19 9.34
N GLY A 96 10.00 5.21 9.41
CA GLY A 96 9.18 6.25 8.76
C GLY A 96 9.46 7.65 9.32
N ARG A 97 9.57 7.81 10.65
CA ARG A 97 9.91 9.10 11.28
C ARG A 97 11.30 9.56 10.82
N ALA A 98 12.28 8.66 10.77
CA ALA A 98 13.62 8.96 10.30
C ALA A 98 13.65 9.31 8.80
N ALA A 99 12.87 8.62 7.97
CA ALA A 99 12.73 8.93 6.55
C ALA A 99 12.16 10.33 6.34
N ASN A 100 11.11 10.70 7.10
CA ASN A 100 10.51 12.03 7.03
C ASN A 100 11.50 13.16 7.31
N GLN A 101 12.36 12.99 8.32
CA GLN A 101 13.42 13.97 8.63
C GLN A 101 14.38 14.17 7.44
N LYS A 102 14.71 13.08 6.72
CA LYS A 102 15.60 13.15 5.56
C LYS A 102 14.90 13.76 4.33
N THR A 103 13.65 13.42 4.08
CA THR A 103 12.87 14.02 2.99
C THR A 103 12.57 15.49 3.26
N ASP A 104 12.42 15.91 4.52
CA ASP A 104 12.30 17.34 4.88
C ASP A 104 13.56 18.13 4.50
N ALA A 105 14.76 17.54 4.66
CA ALA A 105 15.99 18.15 4.17
C ALA A 105 16.00 18.30 2.64
N ALA A 106 15.54 17.28 1.91
CA ALA A 106 15.40 17.35 0.45
C ALA A 106 14.40 18.42 0.00
N TRP A 107 13.26 18.55 0.71
CA TRP A 107 12.30 19.62 0.48
C TRP A 107 12.90 21.01 0.72
N ASN A 108 13.70 21.19 1.78
CA ASN A 108 14.36 22.46 2.04
C ASN A 108 15.33 22.86 0.92
N LEU A 109 16.10 21.90 0.37
CA LEU A 109 16.95 22.14 -0.82
C LEU A 109 16.11 22.59 -2.02
N TYR A 110 14.99 21.90 -2.27
CA TYR A 110 14.08 22.26 -3.35
C TYR A 110 13.52 23.69 -3.18
N PHE A 111 13.11 24.04 -1.95
CA PHE A 111 12.58 25.37 -1.63
C PHE A 111 13.62 26.48 -1.76
N ASN A 112 14.90 26.17 -1.59
CA ASN A 112 16.01 27.09 -1.81
C ASN A 112 16.45 27.17 -3.29
N SER A 113 15.68 26.60 -4.22
CA SER A 113 15.98 26.54 -5.66
C SER A 113 17.21 25.69 -6.03
N GLU A 114 17.61 24.76 -5.16
CA GLU A 114 18.71 23.82 -5.39
C GLU A 114 18.17 22.49 -5.96
N ALA A 115 17.47 22.56 -7.10
CA ALA A 115 16.67 21.46 -7.65
C ALA A 115 17.46 20.16 -7.86
N GLN A 116 18.68 20.23 -8.41
CA GLN A 116 19.48 19.02 -8.66
C GLN A 116 19.87 18.31 -7.34
N GLN A 117 20.35 19.07 -6.35
CA GLN A 117 20.70 18.51 -5.05
C GLN A 117 19.48 17.95 -4.32
N ALA A 118 18.30 18.57 -4.51
CA ALA A 118 17.06 18.05 -3.97
C ALA A 118 16.68 16.70 -4.58
N VAL A 119 16.78 16.54 -5.91
CA VAL A 119 16.54 15.27 -6.62
C VAL A 119 17.48 14.19 -6.10
N ASP A 120 18.79 14.49 -6.03
CA ASP A 120 19.79 13.55 -5.51
C ASP A 120 19.48 13.17 -4.05
N SER A 121 19.08 14.14 -3.24
CA SER A 121 18.70 13.91 -1.84
C SER A 121 17.41 13.10 -1.70
N PHE A 122 16.43 13.22 -2.60
CA PHE A 122 15.25 12.35 -2.60
C PHE A 122 15.62 10.93 -3.03
N GLY A 123 16.47 10.77 -4.06
CA GLY A 123 16.91 9.46 -4.55
C GLY A 123 17.64 8.63 -3.51
N VAL A 124 18.44 9.28 -2.65
CA VAL A 124 19.09 8.60 -1.51
C VAL A 124 18.09 8.14 -0.43
N ASN A 125 16.83 8.58 -0.49
CA ASN A 125 15.79 8.29 0.51
C ASN A 125 14.60 7.52 -0.09
N SER A 126 14.85 6.63 -1.06
CA SER A 126 13.86 5.70 -1.65
C SER A 126 13.02 4.96 -0.59
N GLY A 127 13.63 4.59 0.54
CA GLY A 127 12.98 3.93 1.67
C GLY A 127 11.89 4.74 2.40
N ALA A 128 11.66 6.01 2.05
CA ALA A 128 10.50 6.77 2.51
C ALA A 128 9.19 6.23 1.90
N TYR A 129 9.26 5.70 0.68
CA TYR A 129 8.14 5.07 0.02
C TYR A 129 7.94 3.64 0.53
N ARG A 130 6.68 3.27 0.78
CA ARG A 130 6.32 1.92 1.23
C ARG A 130 6.24 0.96 0.06
N ILE A 131 7.22 0.08 -0.02
CA ILE A 131 7.39 -0.90 -1.10
C ILE A 131 6.20 -1.83 -1.24
N GLN A 132 5.53 -2.16 -0.12
CA GLN A 132 4.32 -3.01 -0.13
C GLN A 132 3.19 -2.43 -0.99
N ASN A 133 3.20 -1.11 -1.26
CA ASN A 133 2.24 -0.49 -2.17
C ASN A 133 2.41 -0.94 -3.64
N LEU A 134 3.57 -1.50 -4.00
CA LEU A 134 3.84 -2.05 -5.34
C LEU A 134 3.45 -3.54 -5.46
N TYR A 135 3.07 -4.20 -4.37
CA TYR A 135 2.68 -5.62 -4.41
C TYR A 135 1.54 -5.91 -5.40
N PRO A 136 0.45 -5.11 -5.45
CA PRO A 136 -0.62 -5.38 -6.41
C PRO A 136 -0.14 -5.33 -7.86
N LEU A 137 0.76 -4.38 -8.17
CA LEU A 137 1.35 -4.24 -9.50
C LEU A 137 2.19 -5.47 -9.85
N LEU A 138 3.14 -5.85 -8.99
CA LEU A 138 4.00 -7.01 -9.24
C LEU A 138 3.16 -8.29 -9.38
N LYS A 139 2.19 -8.53 -8.49
CA LYS A 139 1.28 -9.68 -8.60
C LYS A 139 0.51 -9.70 -9.92
N SER A 140 0.12 -8.54 -10.45
CA SER A 140 -0.49 -8.45 -11.78
C SER A 140 0.46 -8.85 -12.89
N ILE A 141 1.69 -8.33 -12.87
CA ILE A 141 2.72 -8.67 -13.85
C ILE A 141 3.04 -10.17 -13.82
N LEU A 142 3.14 -10.77 -12.63
CA LEU A 142 3.39 -12.20 -12.49
C LEU A 142 2.26 -13.03 -13.09
N LYS A 143 1.00 -12.67 -12.79
CA LYS A 143 -0.17 -13.33 -13.37
C LYS A 143 -0.23 -13.21 -14.89
N ASP A 144 0.07 -12.03 -15.45
CA ASP A 144 0.11 -11.80 -16.90
C ASP A 144 1.17 -12.67 -17.61
N ASN A 145 2.17 -13.14 -16.86
CA ASN A 145 3.27 -13.99 -17.35
C ASN A 145 3.14 -15.47 -16.93
N ASP A 146 1.98 -15.88 -16.39
CA ASP A 146 1.74 -17.24 -15.87
C ASP A 146 2.74 -17.68 -14.78
N LEU A 147 3.30 -16.72 -14.04
CA LEU A 147 4.23 -16.95 -12.94
C LEU A 147 3.48 -17.11 -11.61
N HIS A 148 3.89 -18.10 -10.84
CA HIS A 148 3.34 -18.38 -9.53
C HIS A 148 3.99 -17.48 -8.47
N PHE A 149 3.22 -17.16 -7.43
CA PHE A 149 3.72 -16.52 -6.22
C PHE A 149 3.11 -17.18 -5.00
N LEU A 150 3.68 -16.88 -3.83
CA LEU A 150 3.14 -17.31 -2.54
C LEU A 150 3.19 -16.15 -1.55
N VAL A 151 2.18 -16.09 -0.68
CA VAL A 151 2.18 -15.17 0.48
C VAL A 151 2.10 -16.04 1.73
N PRO A 152 3.17 -16.15 2.52
CA PRO A 152 3.16 -16.93 3.74
C PRO A 152 2.34 -16.21 4.82
N PRO A 153 2.04 -16.90 5.94
CA PRO A 153 1.33 -16.30 7.06
C PRO A 153 1.97 -15.01 7.56
N TYR A 154 3.31 -14.95 7.67
CA TYR A 154 4.05 -13.79 8.19
C TYR A 154 5.06 -13.28 7.16
N ASN A 155 6.37 -13.40 7.40
CA ASN A 155 7.37 -12.82 6.50
C ASN A 155 7.84 -13.79 5.40
N ALA A 156 8.32 -13.22 4.29
CA ALA A 156 8.85 -13.98 3.15
C ALA A 156 10.14 -14.73 3.50
N SER A 157 11.01 -14.12 4.31
CA SER A 157 12.30 -14.70 4.70
C SER A 157 12.16 -16.07 5.40
N ALA A 158 11.18 -16.23 6.29
CA ALA A 158 10.91 -17.50 6.95
C ALA A 158 10.48 -18.61 5.96
N GLN A 159 9.64 -18.26 4.99
CA GLN A 159 9.15 -19.21 3.99
C GLN A 159 10.25 -19.64 3.01
N LEU A 160 11.08 -18.70 2.58
CA LEU A 160 12.26 -19.00 1.77
C LEU A 160 13.22 -19.93 2.50
N ALA A 161 13.46 -19.66 3.79
CA ALA A 161 14.30 -20.53 4.61
C ALA A 161 13.71 -21.93 4.77
N TYR A 162 12.39 -22.06 4.87
CA TYR A 162 11.74 -23.37 4.85
C TYR A 162 12.05 -24.13 3.56
N PHE A 163 11.86 -23.51 2.38
CA PHE A 163 12.13 -24.17 1.10
C PHE A 163 13.58 -24.65 0.97
N ASP A 164 14.55 -23.81 1.36
CA ASP A 164 15.96 -24.18 1.34
C ASP A 164 16.30 -25.26 2.37
N MET A 165 15.73 -25.17 3.59
CA MET A 165 15.97 -26.13 4.67
C MET A 165 15.55 -27.56 4.28
N VAL A 166 14.44 -27.71 3.56
CA VAL A 166 13.86 -29.03 3.23
C VAL A 166 14.27 -29.59 1.87
N ASP A 167 15.16 -28.91 1.13
CA ASP A 167 15.45 -29.25 -0.27
C ASP A 167 14.17 -29.28 -1.12
N SER A 168 13.34 -28.24 -1.02
CA SER A 168 12.10 -28.18 -1.76
C SER A 168 12.34 -28.26 -3.27
N ASP A 169 11.59 -29.12 -3.96
CA ASP A 169 11.63 -29.25 -5.42
C ASP A 169 11.13 -27.99 -6.15
N GLN A 170 10.58 -27.01 -5.43
CA GLN A 170 10.02 -25.78 -5.98
C GLN A 170 11.09 -24.71 -6.29
N CYS A 171 12.28 -24.81 -5.70
CA CYS A 171 13.37 -23.87 -5.99
C CYS A 171 14.76 -24.46 -5.73
N ALA A 172 15.72 -24.08 -6.56
CA ALA A 172 17.13 -24.49 -6.42
C ALA A 172 17.96 -23.56 -5.54
N ALA A 173 17.52 -22.30 -5.38
CA ALA A 173 18.19 -21.31 -4.56
C ALA A 173 17.22 -20.24 -4.05
N VAL A 174 17.66 -19.51 -3.02
CA VAL A 174 16.91 -18.40 -2.41
C VAL A 174 17.62 -17.07 -2.64
N MET A 175 16.84 -16.03 -2.91
CA MET A 175 17.27 -14.64 -3.06
C MET A 175 16.52 -13.74 -2.09
N GLY A 176 17.24 -12.89 -1.35
CA GLY A 176 16.58 -11.96 -0.42
C GLY A 176 17.55 -11.20 0.49
N SER A 177 16.98 -10.53 1.49
CA SER A 177 17.72 -9.66 2.43
C SER A 177 18.65 -10.43 3.36
N GLN A 178 19.58 -9.75 4.05
CA GLN A 178 20.49 -10.42 4.99
C GLN A 178 19.74 -11.02 6.18
N GLU A 179 18.48 -10.64 6.42
CA GLU A 179 17.63 -11.23 7.46
C GLU A 179 17.40 -12.73 7.23
N LEU A 180 17.49 -13.23 5.99
CA LEU A 180 17.47 -14.67 5.69
C LEU A 180 18.55 -15.46 6.43
N LEU A 181 19.69 -14.82 6.73
CA LEU A 181 20.81 -15.45 7.44
C LEU A 181 20.49 -15.77 8.91
N LEU A 182 19.42 -15.18 9.47
CA LEU A 182 18.89 -15.50 10.80
C LEU A 182 18.19 -16.87 10.85
N TYR A 183 17.70 -17.34 9.70
CA TYR A 183 16.90 -18.56 9.59
C TYR A 183 17.79 -19.77 9.20
N PRO A 184 17.27 -21.01 9.31
CA PRO A 184 18.03 -22.23 9.02
C PRO A 184 18.17 -22.48 7.50
N ILE A 185 18.83 -21.58 6.79
CA ILE A 185 19.29 -21.82 5.41
C ILE A 185 20.54 -22.71 5.40
N LYS A 186 20.74 -23.45 4.31
CA LYS A 186 21.86 -24.40 4.11
C LYS A 186 23.21 -23.71 4.07
N ASP A 187 23.38 -22.74 3.17
CA ASP A 187 24.64 -21.99 3.05
C ASP A 187 24.50 -20.73 2.19
N THR A 188 23.98 -20.86 0.96
CA THR A 188 24.09 -19.83 -0.07
C THR A 188 22.85 -18.95 -0.12
N LEU A 189 23.07 -17.64 -0.19
CA LEU A 189 22.02 -16.63 -0.36
C LEU A 189 22.36 -15.76 -1.58
N ILE A 190 21.49 -15.77 -2.60
CA ILE A 190 21.63 -14.87 -3.75
C ILE A 190 21.28 -13.45 -3.33
N ARG A 191 22.11 -12.49 -3.77
CA ARG A 191 21.98 -11.06 -3.45
C ARG A 191 21.50 -10.26 -4.63
N THR A 192 22.12 -10.42 -5.79
CA THR A 192 21.81 -9.63 -6.99
C THR A 192 22.10 -10.47 -8.22
N VAL A 193 21.33 -10.23 -9.28
CA VAL A 193 21.60 -10.76 -10.62
C VAL A 193 21.84 -9.56 -11.53
N ASP A 194 22.97 -9.56 -12.23
CA ASP A 194 23.29 -8.58 -13.25
C ASP A 194 23.20 -9.25 -14.62
N TRP A 195 22.10 -8.96 -15.32
CA TRP A 195 21.80 -9.54 -16.63
C TRP A 195 22.75 -9.05 -17.73
N GLU A 196 23.27 -7.82 -17.63
CA GLU A 196 24.18 -7.25 -18.62
C GLU A 196 25.58 -7.87 -18.47
N ALA A 197 26.08 -7.94 -17.24
CA ALA A 197 27.35 -8.58 -16.93
C ALA A 197 27.27 -10.12 -16.97
N LYS A 198 26.05 -10.68 -16.98
CA LYS A 198 25.77 -12.12 -16.86
C LYS A 198 26.38 -12.73 -15.60
N THR A 199 26.30 -11.99 -14.49
CA THR A 199 26.83 -12.45 -13.21
C THR A 199 25.77 -12.49 -12.12
N VAL A 200 25.92 -13.44 -11.19
CA VAL A 200 25.12 -13.51 -9.97
C VAL A 200 26.04 -13.34 -8.76
N THR A 201 25.61 -12.55 -7.80
CA THR A 201 26.35 -12.33 -6.55
C THR A 201 25.67 -13.08 -5.41
N SER A 202 26.45 -13.83 -4.63
CA SER A 202 25.94 -14.67 -3.53
C SER A 202 26.76 -14.51 -2.24
N LEU A 203 26.13 -14.79 -1.10
CA LEU A 203 26.78 -14.91 0.21
C LEU A 203 26.80 -16.38 0.65
N SER A 204 27.89 -16.81 1.32
CA SER A 204 27.93 -18.10 2.02
C SER A 204 27.92 -17.88 3.53
N LYS A 205 26.88 -18.40 4.21
CA LYS A 205 26.74 -18.35 5.66
C LYS A 205 27.93 -19.02 6.36
N LYS A 206 28.43 -20.15 5.85
CA LYS A 206 29.61 -20.82 6.43
C LYS A 206 30.87 -19.97 6.30
N ASN A 207 31.06 -19.27 5.19
CA ASN A 207 32.19 -18.36 5.01
C ASN A 207 32.09 -17.16 5.96
N LEU A 208 30.90 -16.58 6.15
CA LEU A 208 30.68 -15.50 7.12
C LEU A 208 31.05 -15.95 8.54
N LEU A 209 30.58 -17.12 8.98
CA LEU A 209 30.91 -17.68 10.30
C LEU A 209 32.42 -17.90 10.47
N ARG A 210 33.09 -18.42 9.43
CA ARG A 210 34.54 -18.63 9.44
C ARG A 210 35.31 -17.31 9.51
N SER A 211 34.94 -16.33 8.69
CA SER A 211 35.57 -15.01 8.65
C SER A 211 35.39 -14.25 9.97
N LEU A 212 34.21 -14.33 10.58
CA LEU A 212 33.95 -13.72 11.89
C LEU A 212 34.54 -14.54 13.04
N ASN A 213 34.84 -15.82 12.85
CA ASN A 213 35.27 -16.77 13.89
C ASN A 213 34.31 -16.80 15.09
N ILE A 214 33.05 -17.14 14.81
CA ILE A 214 31.95 -17.24 15.79
C ILE A 214 31.05 -18.43 15.49
N SER A 215 30.24 -18.84 16.47
CA SER A 215 29.19 -19.85 16.29
C SER A 215 27.96 -19.25 15.61
N GLU A 216 27.11 -20.11 15.03
CA GLU A 216 25.85 -19.70 14.41
C GLU A 216 24.91 -18.97 15.38
N GLY A 217 24.79 -19.45 16.63
CA GLY A 217 23.98 -18.77 17.64
C GLY A 217 24.48 -17.34 17.95
N MET A 218 25.81 -17.15 18.05
CA MET A 218 26.39 -15.82 18.28
C MET A 218 26.25 -14.92 17.05
N PHE A 219 26.27 -15.49 15.85
CA PHE A 219 26.03 -14.76 14.61
C PHE A 219 24.58 -14.27 14.51
N GLY A 220 23.60 -15.12 14.83
CA GLY A 220 22.20 -14.71 14.94
C GLY A 220 21.99 -13.60 15.97
N ASP A 221 22.65 -13.70 17.13
CA ASP A 221 22.61 -12.65 18.16
C ASP A 221 23.22 -11.33 17.66
N ALA A 222 24.35 -11.39 16.95
CA ALA A 222 24.99 -10.21 16.38
C ALA A 222 24.13 -9.54 15.29
N LEU A 223 23.51 -10.33 14.41
CA LEU A 223 22.58 -9.83 13.38
C LEU A 223 21.34 -9.16 13.99
N LEU A 224 20.76 -9.77 15.03
CA LEU A 224 19.64 -9.14 15.76
C LEU A 224 20.09 -7.83 16.44
N MET A 225 21.30 -7.79 17.00
CA MET A 225 21.85 -6.57 17.60
C MET A 225 22.09 -5.45 16.59
N THR A 226 22.45 -5.74 15.34
CA THR A 226 22.57 -4.71 14.29
C THR A 226 21.22 -4.13 13.87
N GLY A 227 20.12 -4.81 14.22
CA GLY A 227 18.75 -4.42 13.92
C GLY A 227 18.21 -5.10 12.66
N THR A 228 16.91 -5.37 12.67
CA THR A 228 16.15 -6.01 11.59
C THR A 228 14.89 -5.20 11.28
N SER A 229 14.05 -5.71 10.38
CA SER A 229 12.73 -5.19 10.06
C SER A 229 11.76 -5.24 11.24
N PHE A 230 12.04 -6.06 12.26
CA PHE A 230 11.20 -6.26 13.45
C PHE A 230 11.89 -6.03 14.80
N LEU A 231 13.19 -5.72 14.82
CA LEU A 231 13.93 -5.35 16.03
C LEU A 231 14.79 -4.09 15.77
N PRO A 232 14.62 -2.98 16.52
CA PRO A 232 15.53 -1.85 16.39
C PRO A 232 16.97 -2.22 16.78
N PRO A 233 17.99 -1.56 16.22
CA PRO A 233 19.39 -1.83 16.58
C PRO A 233 19.64 -1.68 18.09
N PHE A 234 20.59 -2.44 18.61
CA PHE A 234 21.00 -2.36 20.00
C PHE A 234 21.49 -0.93 20.32
N PRO A 235 20.85 -0.20 21.26
CA PRO A 235 21.11 1.23 21.44
C PRO A 235 22.60 1.62 21.64
N PRO A 236 23.42 0.83 22.37
CA PRO A 236 24.86 1.10 22.46
C PRO A 236 25.64 1.09 21.15
N LEU A 237 25.18 0.40 20.10
CA LEU A 237 25.83 0.43 18.78
C LEU A 237 25.60 1.77 18.05
N GLN A 238 24.49 2.44 18.36
CA GLN A 238 24.10 3.73 17.79
C GLN A 238 24.75 4.91 18.52
N ASP A 239 25.23 4.69 19.75
CA ASP A 239 25.87 5.74 20.54
C ASP A 239 27.26 6.08 19.97
N THR A 240 27.37 7.26 19.36
CA THR A 240 28.61 7.73 18.71
C THR A 240 29.77 7.92 19.68
N SER A 241 29.51 8.05 20.98
CA SER A 241 30.56 8.13 22.00
C SER A 241 31.20 6.77 22.29
N LEU A 242 30.43 5.68 22.13
CA LEU A 242 30.90 4.31 22.32
C LEU A 242 31.38 3.68 21.02
N ASN A 243 30.67 3.93 19.93
CA ASN A 243 31.02 3.46 18.60
C ASN A 243 31.21 4.64 17.63
N PRO A 244 32.43 5.19 17.56
CA PRO A 244 32.73 6.33 16.68
C PRO A 244 32.70 5.96 15.19
N ARG A 245 32.80 4.67 14.83
CA ARG A 245 32.66 4.20 13.44
C ARG A 245 31.18 4.01 13.14
N GLN A 246 30.59 5.01 12.50
CA GLN A 246 29.23 4.96 11.96
C GLN A 246 29.26 4.97 10.42
N PRO A 247 28.36 4.26 9.74
CA PRO A 247 27.41 3.30 10.31
C PRO A 247 28.12 2.09 10.93
N PHE A 248 27.58 1.56 12.03
CA PHE A 248 28.09 0.36 12.67
C PHE A 248 27.87 -0.87 11.77
N THR A 249 28.65 -1.93 12.02
CA THR A 249 28.56 -3.21 11.29
C THR A 249 28.41 -4.39 12.24
N ILE A 250 28.16 -5.59 11.69
CA ILE A 250 28.10 -6.84 12.43
C ILE A 250 29.41 -7.11 13.21
N ASN A 251 30.56 -6.65 12.72
CA ASN A 251 31.81 -6.78 13.46
C ASN A 251 31.76 -6.03 14.80
N ASP A 252 31.12 -4.87 14.84
CA ASP A 252 31.00 -4.08 16.06
C ASP A 252 30.08 -4.78 17.07
N ALA A 253 28.96 -5.37 16.59
CA ALA A 253 28.09 -6.22 17.40
C ALA A 253 28.82 -7.47 17.94
N VAL A 254 29.59 -8.15 17.10
CA VAL A 254 30.40 -9.33 17.48
C VAL A 254 31.45 -8.96 18.53
N ASN A 255 32.13 -7.83 18.37
CA ASN A 255 33.13 -7.36 19.33
C ASN A 255 32.50 -7.01 20.69
N LEU A 256 31.32 -6.37 20.67
CA LEU A 256 30.56 -6.07 21.88
C LEU A 256 30.14 -7.36 22.59
N LEU A 257 29.64 -8.36 21.85
CA LEU A 257 29.31 -9.67 22.41
C LEU A 257 30.53 -10.37 23.00
N ARG A 258 31.69 -10.33 22.34
CA ARG A 258 32.95 -10.89 22.88
C ARG A 258 33.33 -10.25 24.21
N ALA A 259 33.17 -8.93 24.33
CA ALA A 259 33.42 -8.19 25.56
C ALA A 259 32.38 -8.49 26.66
N SER A 260 31.23 -9.03 26.29
CA SER A 260 30.08 -9.29 27.17
C SER A 260 29.80 -10.79 27.33
N GLU A 261 30.85 -11.59 27.54
CA GLU A 261 30.74 -13.04 27.77
C GLU A 261 29.98 -13.82 26.68
N LYS A 262 29.93 -13.28 25.46
CA LYS A 262 29.16 -13.81 24.31
C LYS A 262 27.66 -13.93 24.59
N SER A 263 27.12 -13.06 25.45
CA SER A 263 25.73 -13.07 25.88
C SER A 263 25.08 -11.70 25.72
N VAL A 264 23.94 -11.64 25.04
CA VAL A 264 23.14 -10.41 24.91
C VAL A 264 22.61 -9.95 26.27
N GLN A 265 22.30 -10.88 27.17
CA GLN A 265 21.88 -10.55 28.54
C GLN A 265 22.99 -9.80 29.31
N SER A 266 24.22 -10.30 29.22
CA SER A 266 25.38 -9.67 29.86
C SER A 266 25.66 -8.32 29.23
N ALA A 267 25.56 -8.21 27.89
CA ALA A 267 25.69 -6.92 27.19
C ALA A 267 24.66 -5.90 27.66
N CYS A 268 23.38 -6.28 27.76
CA CYS A 268 22.34 -5.39 28.27
C CYS A 268 22.59 -4.94 29.71
N SER A 269 23.14 -5.84 30.54
CA SER A 269 23.48 -5.52 31.94
C SER A 269 24.63 -4.51 32.01
N SER A 270 25.66 -4.66 31.18
CA SER A 270 26.81 -3.74 31.09
C SER A 270 26.43 -2.34 30.59
N TYR A 271 25.40 -2.23 29.75
CA TYR A 271 24.94 -0.96 29.17
C TYR A 271 23.56 -0.53 29.69
N GLY A 272 23.18 -0.95 30.90
CA GLY A 272 21.84 -0.75 31.46
C GLY A 272 21.41 0.73 31.53
N ASP A 273 22.33 1.66 31.73
CA ASP A 273 22.01 3.10 31.79
C ASP A 273 21.63 3.67 30.40
N ILE A 274 22.26 3.19 29.33
CA ILE A 274 21.93 3.58 27.95
C ILE A 274 20.56 3.02 27.57
N LEU A 275 20.32 1.75 27.90
CA LEU A 275 19.03 1.11 27.66
C LEU A 275 17.90 1.84 28.38
N LYS A 276 18.03 2.15 29.67
CA LYS A 276 17.02 2.92 30.42
C LYS A 276 16.67 4.26 29.76
N LYS A 277 17.64 4.90 29.09
CA LYS A 277 17.45 6.19 28.42
C LYS A 277 16.84 6.07 27.03
N GLN A 278 17.24 5.06 26.26
CA GLN A 278 16.90 4.95 24.83
C GLN A 278 15.79 3.94 24.57
N ASP A 279 15.86 2.74 25.14
CA ASP A 279 14.85 1.69 25.02
C ASP A 279 14.97 0.68 26.17
N ALA A 280 14.21 0.92 27.26
CA ALA A 280 14.32 0.14 28.49
C ALA A 280 13.89 -1.33 28.31
N ASN A 281 13.05 -1.62 27.31
CA ASN A 281 12.49 -2.94 27.06
C ASN A 281 13.17 -3.65 25.88
N TRP A 282 14.30 -3.12 25.38
CA TRP A 282 14.97 -3.67 24.21
C TRP A 282 15.34 -5.15 24.36
N LEU A 283 15.79 -5.56 25.55
CA LEU A 283 16.14 -6.96 25.84
C LEU A 283 14.94 -7.92 25.66
N ASP A 284 13.75 -7.50 26.07
CA ASP A 284 12.54 -8.31 25.90
C ASP A 284 12.11 -8.37 24.44
N LYS A 285 12.22 -7.26 23.70
CA LYS A 285 12.03 -7.24 22.23
C LYS A 285 13.02 -8.17 21.53
N TYR A 286 14.28 -8.18 21.93
CA TYR A 286 15.30 -9.09 21.39
C TYR A 286 14.94 -10.55 21.65
N ARG A 287 14.46 -10.88 22.86
CA ARG A 287 14.01 -12.25 23.19
C ARG A 287 12.83 -12.66 22.31
N GLN A 288 11.82 -11.80 22.18
CA GLN A 288 10.66 -12.04 21.31
C GLN A 288 11.08 -12.23 19.86
N ALA A 289 11.96 -11.36 19.34
CA ALA A 289 12.50 -11.45 17.98
C ALA A 289 13.25 -12.77 17.75
N LYS A 290 14.11 -13.19 18.70
CA LYS A 290 14.83 -14.47 18.62
C LYS A 290 13.88 -15.66 18.65
N MET A 291 12.85 -15.63 19.50
CA MET A 291 11.83 -16.69 19.54
C MET A 291 10.98 -16.73 18.27
N ALA A 292 10.63 -15.58 17.69
CA ALA A 292 9.90 -15.51 16.42
C ALA A 292 10.73 -16.06 15.25
N VAL A 293 12.04 -15.79 15.22
CA VAL A 293 12.97 -16.37 14.24
C VAL A 293 13.10 -17.88 14.42
N ASN A 294 13.21 -18.39 15.65
CA ASN A 294 13.37 -19.82 15.89
C ASN A 294 12.09 -20.61 15.60
N HIS A 295 10.93 -20.05 15.95
CA HIS A 295 9.62 -20.67 15.81
C HIS A 295 8.79 -20.04 14.69
N PHE A 296 9.45 -19.73 13.58
CA PHE A 296 8.81 -19.09 12.45
C PHE A 296 7.67 -19.94 11.87
N ILE A 297 6.67 -19.27 11.30
CA ILE A 297 5.48 -19.90 10.73
C ILE A 297 5.61 -19.93 9.21
N TYR A 298 5.36 -21.09 8.62
CA TYR A 298 5.50 -21.33 7.19
C TYR A 298 4.35 -22.18 6.63
N ILE A 299 4.20 -22.16 5.31
CA ILE A 299 3.33 -23.06 4.55
C ILE A 299 4.20 -24.24 4.08
N ALA A 300 3.87 -25.44 4.54
CA ALA A 300 4.53 -26.66 4.11
C ALA A 300 4.12 -27.05 2.67
N GLU A 301 4.87 -27.96 2.04
CA GLU A 301 4.58 -28.39 0.65
C GLU A 301 3.20 -29.05 0.48
N ASP A 302 2.64 -29.60 1.56
CA ASP A 302 1.27 -30.13 1.62
C ASP A 302 0.19 -29.04 1.77
N GLY A 303 0.59 -27.77 1.88
CA GLY A 303 -0.27 -26.62 2.09
C GLY A 303 -0.66 -26.37 3.56
N GLU A 304 -0.19 -27.19 4.49
CA GLU A 304 -0.47 -27.01 5.92
C GLU A 304 0.40 -25.88 6.51
N ILE A 305 -0.20 -25.09 7.41
CA ILE A 305 0.50 -24.03 8.12
C ILE A 305 1.13 -24.62 9.37
N LYS A 306 2.46 -24.57 9.43
CA LYS A 306 3.25 -25.18 10.51
C LYS A 306 4.14 -24.16 11.17
N VAL A 307 4.48 -24.45 12.43
CA VAL A 307 5.43 -23.69 13.23
C VAL A 307 6.73 -24.48 13.26
N ASN A 308 7.85 -23.82 12.95
CA ASN A 308 9.16 -24.45 13.09
C ASN A 308 9.46 -24.75 14.56
N ASP A 309 10.07 -25.90 14.82
CA ASP A 309 10.44 -26.32 16.17
C ASP A 309 9.29 -26.22 17.19
N PHE A 310 8.10 -26.69 16.79
CA PHE A 310 6.87 -26.58 17.58
C PHE A 310 6.98 -27.19 18.98
N ASP A 311 7.73 -28.29 19.14
CA ASP A 311 7.85 -29.02 20.41
C ASP A 311 8.54 -28.21 21.51
N HIS A 312 9.34 -27.20 21.15
CA HIS A 312 10.07 -26.35 22.10
C HIS A 312 9.44 -24.97 22.29
N ILE A 313 8.22 -24.77 21.76
CA ILE A 313 7.51 -23.50 21.90
C ILE A 313 7.16 -23.22 23.37
N THR A 314 7.23 -21.96 23.79
CA THR A 314 6.86 -21.56 25.15
C THR A 314 5.35 -21.34 25.28
N ARG A 315 4.85 -21.29 26.52
CA ARG A 315 3.40 -21.13 26.79
C ARG A 315 2.85 -19.75 26.42
N ASP A 316 3.73 -18.75 26.41
CA ASP A 316 3.49 -17.34 26.07
C ASP A 316 3.76 -17.06 24.58
N ASN A 317 3.73 -18.07 23.71
CA ASN A 317 4.06 -17.92 22.30
C ASN A 317 3.27 -16.86 21.52
N HIS A 318 2.05 -16.58 21.94
CA HIS A 318 1.23 -15.51 21.39
C HIS A 318 1.85 -14.12 21.52
N GLU A 319 2.80 -13.93 22.46
CA GLU A 319 3.53 -12.67 22.62
C GLU A 319 4.53 -12.40 21.50
N TYR A 320 5.07 -13.44 20.85
CA TYR A 320 6.05 -13.28 19.77
C TYR A 320 5.58 -13.80 18.40
N LEU A 321 4.69 -14.79 18.35
CA LEU A 321 4.05 -15.27 17.11
C LEU A 321 2.73 -14.57 16.80
N GLY A 322 2.18 -13.81 17.75
CA GLY A 322 0.84 -13.27 17.63
C GLY A 322 -0.26 -14.33 17.78
N LEU A 323 -1.51 -13.87 17.73
CA LEU A 323 -2.67 -14.74 17.88
C LEU A 323 -2.95 -15.51 16.57
N GLN A 324 -3.06 -16.83 16.68
CA GLN A 324 -3.24 -17.68 15.51
C GLN A 324 -4.62 -17.51 14.86
N LEU A 325 -4.63 -17.18 13.58
CA LEU A 325 -5.82 -17.12 12.74
C LEU A 325 -6.14 -18.50 12.14
N PRO A 326 -7.41 -18.75 11.74
CA PRO A 326 -7.76 -19.98 11.03
C PRO A 326 -7.02 -20.11 9.70
N GLY A 327 -6.62 -21.33 9.34
CA GLY A 327 -5.94 -21.62 8.06
C GLY A 327 -6.72 -21.17 6.81
N GLU A 328 -8.05 -21.08 6.88
CA GLU A 328 -8.89 -20.55 5.80
C GLU A 328 -8.55 -19.08 5.46
N LEU A 329 -8.21 -18.24 6.45
CA LEU A 329 -7.81 -16.84 6.21
C LEU A 329 -6.40 -16.75 5.61
N PHE A 330 -5.48 -17.58 6.09
CA PHE A 330 -4.14 -17.65 5.54
C PHE A 330 -4.14 -18.19 4.10
N HIS A 331 -5.05 -19.10 3.76
CA HIS A 331 -5.26 -19.51 2.38
C HIS A 331 -5.69 -18.33 1.49
N TYR A 332 -6.62 -17.48 1.95
CA TYR A 332 -7.04 -16.28 1.20
C TYR A 332 -5.95 -15.21 1.10
N LEU A 333 -5.08 -15.10 2.11
CA LEU A 333 -3.88 -14.26 2.03
C LEU A 333 -2.90 -14.83 0.99
N ASN A 334 -2.60 -16.13 1.07
CA ASN A 334 -1.67 -16.83 0.19
C ASN A 334 -2.06 -16.70 -1.29
N THR A 335 -3.33 -16.95 -1.62
CA THR A 335 -3.84 -16.88 -2.99
C THR A 335 -4.09 -15.46 -3.50
N GLY A 336 -3.82 -14.44 -2.66
CA GLY A 336 -3.96 -13.03 -3.02
C GLY A 336 -5.38 -12.50 -3.06
N LEU A 337 -6.37 -13.21 -2.48
CA LEU A 337 -7.75 -12.73 -2.38
C LEU A 337 -7.86 -11.48 -1.49
N ILE A 338 -7.11 -11.46 -0.38
CA ILE A 338 -7.09 -10.37 0.60
C ILE A 338 -5.66 -9.97 0.98
N GLY A 339 -5.48 -8.74 1.47
CA GLY A 339 -4.25 -8.26 2.07
C GLY A 339 -4.15 -8.61 3.57
N SER A 340 -2.98 -8.33 4.14
CA SER A 340 -2.66 -8.67 5.54
C SER A 340 -3.13 -7.64 6.58
N ARG A 341 -3.43 -6.39 6.21
CA ARG A 341 -3.67 -5.29 7.17
C ARG A 341 -4.76 -5.60 8.21
N VAL A 342 -5.94 -6.05 7.77
CA VAL A 342 -7.04 -6.35 8.70
C VAL A 342 -6.72 -7.59 9.55
N LEU A 343 -5.96 -8.54 8.99
CA LEU A 343 -5.48 -9.71 9.72
C LEU A 343 -4.50 -9.29 10.83
N ASP A 344 -3.57 -8.37 10.54
CA ASP A 344 -2.59 -7.84 11.50
C ASP A 344 -3.26 -7.19 12.70
N TYR A 345 -4.36 -6.48 12.46
CA TYR A 345 -5.14 -5.83 13.52
C TYR A 345 -5.65 -6.84 14.55
N ILE A 346 -6.06 -8.02 14.08
CA ILE A 346 -6.62 -9.10 14.89
C ILE A 346 -5.48 -9.90 15.55
N THR A 347 -4.48 -10.30 14.77
CA THR A 347 -3.34 -11.12 15.22
C THR A 347 -2.55 -10.43 16.33
N HIS A 348 -2.26 -9.13 16.20
CA HIS A 348 -1.47 -8.38 17.19
C HIS A 348 -2.33 -7.58 18.19
N SER A 349 -3.66 -7.67 18.08
CA SER A 349 -4.59 -6.90 18.92
C SER A 349 -4.29 -5.39 18.95
N ARG A 350 -3.79 -4.85 17.84
CA ARG A 350 -3.45 -3.43 17.72
C ARG A 350 -3.52 -2.93 16.29
N ILE A 351 -3.78 -1.64 16.13
CA ILE A 351 -3.69 -0.93 14.85
C ILE A 351 -2.57 0.10 15.00
N VAL A 352 -1.55 0.04 14.15
CA VAL A 352 -0.48 1.04 14.17
C VAL A 352 -0.59 1.94 12.94
N VAL A 353 -1.00 3.19 13.15
CA VAL A 353 -0.96 4.22 12.10
C VAL A 353 0.46 4.75 11.99
N THR A 354 1.03 4.59 10.81
CA THR A 354 2.43 4.86 10.51
C THR A 354 2.65 6.20 9.81
N PRO A 355 3.89 6.73 9.81
CA PRO A 355 4.21 8.00 9.15
C PRO A 355 3.81 8.03 7.66
N THR A 356 3.33 9.19 7.22
CA THR A 356 2.94 9.46 5.83
C THR A 356 4.13 9.97 5.01
N LEU A 357 4.02 9.87 3.68
CA LEU A 357 5.09 10.21 2.74
C LEU A 357 5.46 11.70 2.75
N ASP A 358 4.49 12.58 2.97
CA ASP A 358 4.69 14.03 3.10
C ASP A 358 5.31 14.44 4.46
N GLY A 359 5.21 13.56 5.44
CA GLY A 359 5.71 13.73 6.80
C GLY A 359 4.95 14.70 7.70
N VAL A 360 3.78 15.21 7.28
CA VAL A 360 3.03 16.23 8.01
C VAL A 360 1.85 15.61 8.77
N ALA A 361 1.88 15.71 10.10
CA ALA A 361 0.75 15.38 10.95
C ALA A 361 -0.20 16.58 11.11
N SER A 362 -0.83 17.01 10.01
CA SER A 362 -1.76 18.16 10.00
C SER A 362 -2.99 17.90 10.87
N GLU A 363 -3.70 18.96 11.29
CA GLU A 363 -4.93 18.80 12.07
C GLU A 363 -5.99 17.98 11.32
N GLN A 364 -6.11 18.16 9.98
CA GLN A 364 -7.04 17.36 9.20
C GLN A 364 -6.63 15.89 9.17
N TYR A 365 -5.34 15.60 8.99
CA TYR A 365 -4.85 14.21 9.01
C TYR A 365 -5.08 13.56 10.37
N ARG A 366 -4.76 14.26 11.47
CA ARG A 366 -5.01 13.77 12.84
C ARG A 366 -6.48 13.45 13.04
N LYS A 367 -7.38 14.36 12.68
CA LYS A 367 -8.83 14.15 12.77
C LYS A 367 -9.29 12.97 11.91
N LEU A 368 -8.78 12.88 10.68
CA LEU A 368 -9.12 11.82 9.73
C LEU A 368 -8.84 10.44 10.33
N VAL A 369 -7.60 10.20 10.75
CA VAL A 369 -7.15 8.87 11.20
C VAL A 369 -7.63 8.50 12.60
N THR A 370 -7.84 9.47 13.48
CA THR A 370 -8.24 9.21 14.88
C THR A 370 -9.76 9.19 15.08
N SER A 371 -10.55 9.67 14.12
CA SER A 371 -12.01 9.75 14.28
C SER A 371 -12.80 9.40 13.02
N GLN A 372 -12.49 9.99 11.87
CA GLN A 372 -13.41 9.93 10.71
C GLN A 372 -13.38 8.57 10.01
N ILE A 373 -12.22 7.92 9.88
CA ILE A 373 -12.09 6.60 9.23
C ILE A 373 -12.15 5.43 10.22
N VAL A 374 -12.13 5.70 11.53
CA VAL A 374 -12.22 4.67 12.57
C VAL A 374 -13.45 3.76 12.41
N PRO A 375 -14.66 4.28 12.10
CA PRO A 375 -15.82 3.44 11.87
C PRO A 375 -15.67 2.45 10.70
N LEU A 376 -14.83 2.73 9.70
CA LEU A 376 -14.55 1.78 8.62
C LEU A 376 -13.70 0.63 9.15
N LYS A 377 -12.63 0.93 9.91
CA LYS A 377 -11.77 -0.07 10.55
C LYS A 377 -12.56 -0.98 11.50
N GLU A 378 -13.45 -0.39 12.29
CA GLU A 378 -14.37 -1.13 13.17
C GLU A 378 -15.28 -2.08 12.38
N GLN A 379 -15.82 -1.63 11.25
CA GLN A 379 -16.66 -2.46 10.39
C GLN A 379 -15.89 -3.60 9.74
N SER A 380 -14.69 -3.34 9.21
CA SER A 380 -13.83 -4.37 8.59
C SER A 380 -13.49 -5.48 9.60
N ILE A 381 -13.14 -5.11 10.83
CA ILE A 381 -12.89 -6.08 11.91
C ILE A 381 -14.18 -6.82 12.30
N ALA A 382 -15.29 -6.11 12.46
CA ALA A 382 -16.57 -6.69 12.87
C ALA A 382 -17.18 -7.64 11.82
N LEU A 383 -16.77 -7.57 10.55
CA LEU A 383 -17.17 -8.51 9.50
C LEU A 383 -16.50 -9.89 9.66
N LEU A 384 -15.26 -9.93 10.16
CA LEU A 384 -14.46 -11.16 10.26
C LEU A 384 -14.60 -11.81 11.64
N ILE A 385 -14.52 -11.03 12.71
CA ILE A 385 -14.51 -11.49 14.12
C ILE A 385 -15.58 -12.54 14.45
N PRO A 386 -16.86 -12.42 14.03
CA PRO A 386 -17.90 -13.38 14.40
C PRO A 386 -17.64 -14.83 13.92
N ARG A 387 -16.76 -15.03 12.93
CA ARG A 387 -16.39 -16.34 12.40
C ARG A 387 -15.07 -16.86 12.96
N LEU A 388 -14.42 -16.11 13.85
CA LEU A 388 -13.15 -16.49 14.47
C LEU A 388 -13.37 -17.16 15.84
N HIS A 389 -12.31 -17.75 16.38
CA HIS A 389 -12.34 -18.40 17.69
C HIS A 389 -12.69 -17.41 18.82
N ARG A 390 -13.35 -17.89 19.88
CA ARG A 390 -13.86 -17.06 20.99
C ARG A 390 -12.79 -16.19 21.67
N GLY A 391 -11.54 -16.67 21.75
CA GLY A 391 -10.42 -15.87 22.26
C GLY A 391 -10.21 -14.58 21.45
N LEU A 392 -10.17 -14.68 20.12
CA LEU A 392 -10.03 -13.54 19.21
C LEU A 392 -11.23 -12.59 19.30
N GLN A 393 -12.44 -13.13 19.53
CA GLN A 393 -13.65 -12.31 19.64
C GLN A 393 -13.60 -11.34 20.84
N HIS A 394 -13.02 -11.76 21.97
CA HIS A 394 -13.01 -10.94 23.19
C HIS A 394 -11.74 -10.08 23.35
N ASN A 395 -10.64 -10.37 22.66
CA ASN A 395 -9.39 -9.62 22.78
C ASN A 395 -9.53 -8.15 22.34
N ALA A 396 -9.20 -7.20 23.22
CA ALA A 396 -9.29 -5.78 22.90
C ALA A 396 -8.27 -5.39 21.83
N ILE A 397 -8.69 -4.61 20.84
CA ILE A 397 -7.80 -4.09 19.79
C ILE A 397 -7.59 -2.60 20.06
N THR A 398 -6.33 -2.17 20.15
CA THR A 398 -5.97 -0.78 20.46
C THR A 398 -5.26 -0.11 19.29
N MET A 399 -5.71 1.08 18.91
CA MET A 399 -5.09 1.89 17.88
C MET A 399 -4.08 2.87 18.49
N LYS A 400 -2.89 2.93 17.89
CA LYS A 400 -1.82 3.90 18.17
C LYS A 400 -1.47 4.69 16.91
N VAL A 401 -0.91 5.88 17.09
CA VAL A 401 -0.55 6.79 15.99
C VAL A 401 0.89 7.25 16.11
N TRP A 402 1.54 7.45 14.97
CA TRP A 402 2.96 7.82 14.91
C TRP A 402 3.27 9.26 15.36
N PHE A 403 2.28 10.13 15.54
CA PHE A 403 2.48 11.56 15.84
C PHE A 403 2.15 11.95 17.29
N ASP A 404 1.70 10.99 18.10
CA ASP A 404 1.37 11.18 19.52
C ASP A 404 1.51 9.83 20.25
N ASP A 405 2.59 9.69 21.02
CA ASP A 405 2.88 8.45 21.76
C ASP A 405 1.89 8.18 22.91
N ASN A 406 1.14 9.20 23.35
CA ASN A 406 0.14 9.07 24.43
C ASN A 406 -1.25 8.70 23.89
N PHE A 407 -1.46 8.80 22.57
CA PHE A 407 -2.76 8.47 21.98
C PHE A 407 -3.01 6.97 22.04
N SER A 408 -4.20 6.61 22.51
CA SER A 408 -4.68 5.23 22.56
C SER A 408 -6.19 5.24 22.36
N TYR A 409 -6.66 4.48 21.38
CA TYR A 409 -8.09 4.32 21.10
C TYR A 409 -8.46 2.84 21.05
N GLN A 410 -9.46 2.43 21.81
CA GLN A 410 -9.93 1.05 21.82
C GLN A 410 -11.04 0.86 20.77
N ILE A 411 -10.80 -0.04 19.82
CA ILE A 411 -11.70 -0.35 18.70
C ILE A 411 -13.00 -0.99 19.20
N ASN A 412 -14.15 -0.46 18.78
CA ASN A 412 -15.44 -1.07 19.04
C ASN A 412 -15.76 -2.17 18.02
N LYS A 413 -15.78 -3.42 18.49
CA LYS A 413 -16.12 -4.59 17.66
C LYS A 413 -17.59 -4.99 17.73
N SER A 414 -18.35 -4.43 18.67
CA SER A 414 -19.75 -4.79 18.95
C SER A 414 -20.67 -3.65 18.53
N LEU A 415 -20.73 -3.43 17.22
CA LEU A 415 -21.56 -2.41 16.61
C LEU A 415 -23.05 -2.75 16.77
N GLN A 416 -23.88 -1.76 17.08
CA GLN A 416 -25.33 -1.94 17.31
C GLN A 416 -26.05 -2.55 16.11
N SER A 417 -25.65 -2.18 14.90
CA SER A 417 -26.09 -2.78 13.64
C SER A 417 -24.93 -3.57 13.04
N PRO A 418 -24.85 -4.90 13.25
CA PRO A 418 -23.70 -5.69 12.82
C PRO A 418 -23.51 -5.62 11.30
N PRO A 419 -22.31 -5.26 10.81
CA PRO A 419 -22.04 -5.17 9.38
C PRO A 419 -22.30 -6.49 8.64
N SER A 420 -22.03 -7.62 9.28
CA SER A 420 -22.29 -8.95 8.72
C SER A 420 -23.77 -9.17 8.42
N GLN A 421 -24.68 -8.63 9.25
CA GLN A 421 -26.13 -8.74 9.04
C GLN A 421 -26.59 -7.79 7.93
N ARG A 422 -26.10 -6.55 7.93
CA ARG A 422 -26.42 -5.56 6.88
C ARG A 422 -25.88 -5.96 5.51
N ALA A 423 -24.70 -6.56 5.46
CA ALA A 423 -24.12 -7.08 4.22
C ALA A 423 -24.84 -8.35 3.74
N ALA A 424 -25.28 -9.21 4.67
CA ALA A 424 -25.98 -10.45 4.37
C ALA A 424 -27.49 -10.26 4.04
N THR A 425 -27.85 -9.16 3.39
CA THR A 425 -29.15 -8.95 2.75
C THR A 425 -29.09 -9.08 1.22
N TRP A 426 -27.88 -9.05 0.64
CA TRP A 426 -27.63 -9.09 -0.80
C TRP A 426 -27.48 -10.52 -1.33
N ASP A 427 -28.48 -10.98 -2.09
CA ASP A 427 -28.55 -12.30 -2.75
C ASP A 427 -28.74 -12.16 -4.27
N VAL A 428 -27.86 -11.40 -4.91
CA VAL A 428 -27.95 -11.12 -6.35
C VAL A 428 -27.48 -12.32 -7.17
N LYS A 429 -28.33 -12.78 -8.10
CA LYS A 429 -27.97 -13.82 -9.09
C LYS A 429 -27.62 -13.18 -10.42
N GLU A 430 -26.70 -13.79 -11.16
CA GLU A 430 -26.31 -13.32 -12.50
C GLU A 430 -27.48 -13.20 -13.48
N SER A 431 -28.49 -14.06 -13.36
CA SER A 431 -29.73 -13.95 -14.15
C SER A 431 -30.42 -12.60 -13.98
N SER A 432 -30.22 -11.93 -12.85
CA SER A 432 -30.78 -10.62 -12.53
C SER A 432 -30.02 -9.49 -13.22
N PHE A 433 -28.76 -9.68 -13.63
CA PHE A 433 -28.02 -8.64 -14.38
C PHE A 433 -28.70 -8.34 -15.73
N LYS A 434 -29.30 -9.37 -16.35
CA LYS A 434 -30.02 -9.24 -17.61
C LYS A 434 -31.25 -8.34 -17.53
N THR A 435 -31.78 -8.06 -16.33
CA THR A 435 -32.98 -7.20 -16.21
C THR A 435 -32.67 -5.72 -16.42
N VAL A 436 -31.40 -5.33 -16.42
CA VAL A 436 -30.94 -3.94 -16.60
C VAL A 436 -29.86 -3.79 -17.67
N ALA A 437 -29.42 -4.90 -18.28
CA ALA A 437 -28.30 -4.91 -19.23
C ALA A 437 -28.58 -4.10 -20.51
N ASP A 438 -29.84 -3.96 -20.92
CA ASP A 438 -30.21 -3.17 -22.10
C ASP A 438 -30.12 -1.65 -21.83
N ASP A 439 -30.32 -1.23 -20.57
CA ASP A 439 -30.35 0.18 -20.16
C ASP A 439 -29.04 0.65 -19.51
N VAL A 440 -28.23 -0.28 -19.00
CA VAL A 440 -26.94 -0.02 -18.35
C VAL A 440 -25.84 -0.73 -19.12
N ALA A 441 -25.12 0.04 -19.94
CA ALA A 441 -24.09 -0.48 -20.84
C ALA A 441 -22.82 -1.00 -20.14
N ASP A 442 -22.53 -0.54 -18.91
CA ASP A 442 -21.33 -0.97 -18.19
C ASP A 442 -21.48 -2.42 -17.69
N PRO A 443 -20.38 -3.19 -17.62
CA PRO A 443 -20.45 -4.56 -17.15
C PRO A 443 -20.69 -4.61 -15.62
N PRO A 444 -21.39 -5.66 -15.12
CA PRO A 444 -21.39 -5.98 -13.70
C PRO A 444 -19.96 -6.18 -13.17
N GLY A 445 -19.72 -5.68 -11.97
CA GLY A 445 -18.41 -5.52 -11.35
C GLY A 445 -17.81 -4.11 -11.52
N SER A 446 -18.49 -3.20 -12.23
CA SER A 446 -18.08 -1.79 -12.36
C SER A 446 -18.94 -0.86 -11.52
N ILE A 447 -18.32 0.11 -10.83
CA ILE A 447 -19.03 1.09 -9.99
C ILE A 447 -20.21 1.75 -10.71
N ALA A 448 -20.09 2.01 -12.01
CA ALA A 448 -21.18 2.53 -12.82
C ALA A 448 -22.37 1.57 -12.91
N PHE A 449 -22.14 0.29 -13.21
CA PHE A 449 -23.21 -0.71 -13.22
C PHE A 449 -23.86 -0.84 -11.84
N GLU A 450 -23.08 -1.01 -10.78
CA GLU A 450 -23.64 -1.27 -9.44
C GLU A 450 -24.49 -0.11 -8.92
N ILE A 451 -24.14 1.13 -9.23
CA ILE A 451 -24.94 2.30 -8.81
C ILE A 451 -26.17 2.46 -9.71
N LEU A 452 -26.00 2.38 -11.04
CA LEU A 452 -27.09 2.64 -11.97
C LEU A 452 -28.14 1.54 -11.99
N ALA A 453 -27.77 0.28 -11.76
CA ALA A 453 -28.70 -0.84 -11.66
C ALA A 453 -29.74 -0.65 -10.55
N LEU A 454 -29.38 0.05 -9.46
CA LEU A 454 -30.29 0.33 -8.34
C LEU A 454 -31.32 1.43 -8.64
N LEU A 455 -31.23 2.10 -9.80
CA LEU A 455 -32.29 2.99 -10.28
C LEU A 455 -33.52 2.23 -10.82
N PHE A 456 -33.38 0.91 -11.07
CA PHE A 456 -34.42 0.07 -11.64
C PHE A 456 -35.16 -0.73 -10.55
N PRO A 457 -36.45 -0.45 -10.27
CA PRO A 457 -37.16 -1.07 -9.15
C PRO A 457 -37.26 -2.60 -9.22
N ASP A 458 -37.34 -3.17 -10.43
CA ASP A 458 -37.43 -4.62 -10.59
C ASP A 458 -36.09 -5.32 -10.33
N PHE A 459 -34.97 -4.66 -10.62
CA PHE A 459 -33.66 -5.12 -10.19
C PHE A 459 -33.53 -5.08 -8.68
N VAL A 460 -33.93 -3.97 -8.03
CA VAL A 460 -33.92 -3.83 -6.56
C VAL A 460 -34.68 -4.97 -5.89
N LYS A 461 -35.88 -5.33 -6.36
CA LYS A 461 -36.62 -6.48 -5.83
C LYS A 461 -35.87 -7.80 -5.98
N ALA A 462 -35.10 -7.97 -7.04
CA ALA A 462 -34.33 -9.19 -7.32
C ALA A 462 -33.04 -9.32 -6.48
N THR A 463 -32.61 -8.24 -5.80
CA THR A 463 -31.40 -8.26 -4.96
C THR A 463 -31.59 -8.92 -3.60
N PHE A 464 -32.84 -9.05 -3.14
CA PHE A 464 -33.18 -9.68 -1.86
C PHE A 464 -33.33 -11.21 -2.00
N PRO A 465 -33.02 -11.98 -0.95
CA PRO A 465 -33.23 -13.42 -0.93
C PRO A 465 -34.73 -13.74 -1.08
N LYS A 466 -35.07 -14.55 -2.10
CA LYS A 466 -36.48 -14.92 -2.40
C LYS A 466 -37.09 -15.87 -1.38
N ASP A 467 -36.26 -16.64 -0.66
CA ASP A 467 -36.64 -17.58 0.39
C ASP A 467 -35.88 -17.25 1.68
N LYS A 468 -36.37 -17.67 2.86
CA LYS A 468 -35.58 -17.68 4.13
C LYS A 468 -34.37 -18.63 4.11
N LYS A 469 -33.91 -19.04 2.92
CA LYS A 469 -32.71 -19.87 2.74
C LYS A 469 -31.47 -19.01 2.97
N ARG A 470 -30.40 -19.68 3.39
CA ARG A 470 -29.08 -19.07 3.51
C ARG A 470 -28.64 -18.56 2.12
N ILE A 471 -28.13 -17.34 2.07
CA ILE A 471 -27.50 -16.76 0.86
C ILE A 471 -26.38 -17.70 0.38
N GLY A 472 -26.35 -17.97 -0.92
CA GLY A 472 -25.35 -18.85 -1.55
C GLY A 472 -25.45 -18.81 -3.07
N GLY A 473 -24.48 -19.40 -3.79
CA GLY A 473 -24.46 -19.36 -5.25
C GLY A 473 -23.94 -18.04 -5.83
N ILE A 474 -23.08 -17.36 -5.07
CA ILE A 474 -22.33 -16.17 -5.52
C ILE A 474 -20.92 -16.65 -5.86
N ASP A 475 -20.77 -17.31 -7.01
CA ASP A 475 -19.59 -18.16 -7.26
C ASP A 475 -18.62 -17.61 -8.31
N SER A 476 -19.11 -16.99 -9.39
CA SER A 476 -18.24 -16.43 -10.42
C SER A 476 -17.51 -15.18 -9.93
N VAL A 477 -16.37 -14.86 -10.55
CA VAL A 477 -15.62 -13.62 -10.29
C VAL A 477 -16.54 -12.41 -10.41
N GLN A 478 -17.29 -12.32 -11.52
CA GLN A 478 -18.17 -11.19 -11.79
C GLN A 478 -19.25 -11.02 -10.70
N ASN A 479 -19.89 -12.11 -10.29
CA ASN A 479 -20.93 -12.05 -9.26
C ASN A 479 -20.35 -11.69 -7.89
N ILE A 480 -19.19 -12.24 -7.53
CA ILE A 480 -18.51 -11.91 -6.27
C ILE A 480 -18.11 -10.44 -6.22
N THR A 481 -17.53 -9.92 -7.29
CA THR A 481 -17.12 -8.52 -7.40
C THR A 481 -18.33 -7.60 -7.29
N ALA A 482 -19.39 -7.83 -8.06
CA ALA A 482 -20.60 -7.02 -8.04
C ALA A 482 -21.27 -7.01 -6.65
N VAL A 483 -21.46 -8.18 -6.03
CA VAL A 483 -22.04 -8.29 -4.67
C VAL A 483 -21.16 -7.62 -3.62
N THR A 484 -19.83 -7.71 -3.76
CA THR A 484 -18.90 -7.03 -2.85
C THR A 484 -19.06 -5.50 -2.95
N ILE A 485 -19.16 -4.96 -4.16
CA ILE A 485 -19.36 -3.52 -4.38
C ILE A 485 -20.71 -3.05 -3.82
N TRP A 486 -21.82 -3.77 -4.07
CA TRP A 486 -23.11 -3.39 -3.47
C TRP A 486 -23.11 -3.43 -1.94
N ARG A 487 -22.47 -4.44 -1.34
CA ARG A 487 -22.32 -4.52 0.11
C ARG A 487 -21.48 -3.37 0.65
N PHE A 488 -20.41 -2.99 -0.05
CA PHE A 488 -19.62 -1.81 0.29
C PHE A 488 -20.49 -0.54 0.24
N LEU A 489 -21.22 -0.31 -0.85
CA LEU A 489 -22.10 0.83 -1.01
C LEU A 489 -23.18 0.89 0.09
N HIS A 490 -23.73 -0.26 0.48
CA HIS A 490 -24.69 -0.38 1.58
C HIS A 490 -24.06 -0.04 2.94
N LEU A 491 -22.90 -0.63 3.26
CA LEU A 491 -22.22 -0.37 4.54
C LEU A 491 -21.74 1.08 4.66
N ARG A 492 -21.28 1.68 3.55
CA ARG A 492 -20.94 3.11 3.47
C ARG A 492 -22.16 4.02 3.39
N GLY A 493 -23.39 3.51 3.24
CA GLY A 493 -24.62 4.31 3.24
C GLY A 493 -24.86 5.11 1.96
N TYR A 494 -24.25 4.70 0.84
CA TYR A 494 -24.71 5.09 -0.50
C TYR A 494 -26.02 4.41 -0.88
N VAL A 495 -26.26 3.25 -0.27
CA VAL A 495 -27.48 2.46 -0.40
C VAL A 495 -28.05 2.27 1.01
N ASP A 496 -29.37 2.27 1.14
CA ASP A 496 -30.07 2.00 2.40
C ASP A 496 -30.45 0.51 2.56
N ASP A 497 -31.08 0.18 3.69
CA ASP A 497 -31.50 -1.20 3.98
C ASP A 497 -32.61 -1.71 3.03
N SER A 498 -33.26 -0.83 2.25
CA SER A 498 -34.20 -1.19 1.18
C SER A 498 -33.52 -1.41 -0.18
N HIS A 499 -32.19 -1.42 -0.22
CA HIS A 499 -31.38 -1.54 -1.43
C HIS A 499 -31.67 -0.42 -2.45
N THR A 500 -32.06 0.76 -1.97
CA THR A 500 -32.28 1.95 -2.78
C THR A 500 -31.19 2.99 -2.56
N LEU A 501 -30.89 3.79 -3.59
CA LEU A 501 -29.88 4.83 -3.50
C LEU A 501 -30.29 5.92 -2.50
N THR A 502 -29.40 6.23 -1.57
CA THR A 502 -29.53 7.39 -0.67
C THR A 502 -29.23 8.70 -1.42
N ASN A 503 -29.28 9.85 -0.75
CA ASN A 503 -28.85 11.12 -1.36
C ASN A 503 -27.39 11.05 -1.83
N TRP A 504 -26.51 10.37 -1.09
CA TRP A 504 -25.13 10.12 -1.52
C TRP A 504 -25.07 9.21 -2.75
N GLY A 505 -25.85 8.13 -2.79
CA GLY A 505 -25.92 7.25 -3.96
C GLY A 505 -26.40 7.96 -5.22
N ASN A 506 -27.45 8.78 -5.10
CA ASN A 506 -27.98 9.59 -6.21
C ASN A 506 -26.99 10.67 -6.69
N ALA A 507 -26.20 11.24 -5.79
CA ALA A 507 -25.15 12.18 -6.15
C ALA A 507 -24.04 11.53 -6.98
N VAL A 508 -23.60 10.33 -6.59
CA VAL A 508 -22.62 9.56 -7.38
C VAL A 508 -23.22 9.14 -8.72
N ALA A 509 -24.48 8.69 -8.76
CA ALA A 509 -25.18 8.36 -10.02
C ALA A 509 -25.23 9.57 -10.97
N SER A 510 -25.50 10.76 -10.43
CA SER A 510 -25.53 12.02 -11.20
C SER A 510 -24.16 12.39 -11.77
N ALA A 511 -23.09 12.16 -10.99
CA ALA A 511 -21.71 12.36 -11.44
C ALA A 511 -21.32 11.34 -12.53
N ILE A 512 -21.67 10.06 -12.36
CA ILE A 512 -21.43 9.00 -13.35
C ILE A 512 -22.09 9.36 -14.69
N TRP A 513 -23.36 9.80 -14.68
CA TRP A 513 -24.04 10.22 -15.91
C TRP A 513 -23.34 11.38 -16.61
N ALA A 514 -22.93 12.42 -15.86
CA ALA A 514 -22.17 13.52 -16.44
C ALA A 514 -20.83 13.07 -17.03
N MET A 515 -20.11 12.19 -16.33
CA MET A 515 -18.84 11.68 -16.81
C MET A 515 -19.03 10.86 -18.09
N LYS A 516 -20.02 9.98 -18.14
CA LYS A 516 -20.35 9.19 -19.35
C LYS A 516 -20.64 10.05 -20.56
N ASP A 517 -21.29 11.20 -20.38
CA ASP A 517 -21.52 12.14 -21.48
C ASP A 517 -20.21 12.72 -22.00
N SER A 518 -19.28 13.10 -21.13
CA SER A 518 -17.96 13.59 -21.53
C SER A 518 -17.07 12.52 -22.17
N LEU A 519 -17.20 11.26 -21.75
CA LEU A 519 -16.43 10.13 -22.28
C LEU A 519 -16.80 9.75 -23.72
N LYS A 520 -17.84 10.35 -24.31
CA LYS A 520 -18.15 10.21 -25.75
C LYS A 520 -17.08 10.83 -26.64
N GLU A 521 -16.35 11.81 -26.12
CA GLU A 521 -15.37 12.62 -26.87
C GLU A 521 -13.95 12.49 -26.31
N LEU A 522 -13.77 11.85 -25.15
CA LEU A 522 -12.49 11.76 -24.43
C LEU A 522 -11.99 10.32 -24.31
N GLN A 523 -10.68 10.16 -24.40
CA GLN A 523 -10.01 8.87 -24.17
C GLN A 523 -9.63 8.72 -22.70
N ILE A 524 -9.89 7.54 -22.14
CA ILE A 524 -9.47 7.17 -20.79
C ILE A 524 -8.05 6.58 -20.86
N PRO A 525 -7.11 7.02 -20.00
CA PRO A 525 -5.83 6.36 -19.80
C PRO A 525 -5.98 4.87 -19.49
N GLU A 526 -5.05 4.06 -19.98
CA GLU A 526 -5.00 2.63 -19.65
C GLU A 526 -4.89 2.41 -18.13
N GLY A 527 -5.60 1.42 -17.61
CA GLY A 527 -5.63 1.10 -16.17
C GLY A 527 -6.42 2.08 -15.29
N LEU A 528 -6.84 3.25 -15.79
CA LEU A 528 -7.61 4.21 -14.99
C LEU A 528 -9.09 3.79 -14.87
N ASN A 529 -9.51 3.46 -13.65
CA ASN A 529 -10.92 3.27 -13.33
C ASN A 529 -11.59 4.60 -12.96
N ILE A 530 -12.11 5.32 -13.97
CA ILE A 530 -12.70 6.65 -13.79
C ILE A 530 -13.90 6.65 -12.84
N PHE A 531 -14.72 5.59 -12.82
CA PHE A 531 -15.90 5.52 -11.96
C PHE A 531 -15.53 5.21 -10.50
N GLU A 532 -14.45 4.45 -10.28
CA GLU A 532 -13.85 4.33 -8.95
C GLU A 532 -13.25 5.66 -8.47
N ALA A 533 -12.62 6.44 -9.37
CA ALA A 533 -12.13 7.77 -9.03
C ALA A 533 -13.27 8.70 -8.58
N ILE A 534 -14.45 8.63 -9.23
CA ILE A 534 -15.65 9.36 -8.78
C ILE A 534 -16.06 8.90 -7.38
N LEU A 535 -16.20 7.59 -7.14
CA LEU A 535 -16.58 7.07 -5.83
C LEU A 535 -15.58 7.51 -4.74
N THR A 536 -14.28 7.44 -5.05
CA THR A 536 -13.21 7.93 -4.17
C THR A 536 -13.39 9.42 -3.88
N ALA A 537 -13.66 10.26 -4.89
CA ALA A 537 -13.89 11.69 -4.68
C ALA A 537 -15.05 11.94 -3.71
N PHE A 538 -16.15 11.19 -3.83
CA PHE A 538 -17.28 11.30 -2.90
C PHE A 538 -16.94 10.81 -1.49
N GLU A 539 -16.16 9.74 -1.33
CA GLU A 539 -15.66 9.32 -0.02
C GLU A 539 -14.78 10.42 0.62
N LEU A 540 -13.91 11.07 -0.16
CA LEU A 540 -13.11 12.19 0.31
C LEU A 540 -13.96 13.42 0.69
N ILE A 541 -15.03 13.71 -0.04
CA ILE A 541 -15.97 14.79 0.31
C ILE A 541 -16.68 14.47 1.63
N ARG A 542 -17.13 13.22 1.82
CA ARG A 542 -17.80 12.77 3.06
C ARG A 542 -16.91 12.88 4.29
N HIS A 543 -15.61 12.68 4.11
CA HIS A 543 -14.61 12.85 5.16
C HIS A 543 -14.08 14.29 5.28
N ASP A 544 -14.61 15.25 4.52
CA ASP A 544 -14.15 16.64 4.48
C ASP A 544 -12.65 16.78 4.15
N VAL A 545 -12.17 15.93 3.24
CA VAL A 545 -10.79 15.92 2.72
C VAL A 545 -10.71 16.62 1.37
N LEU A 546 -11.66 16.34 0.46
CA LEU A 546 -11.71 16.98 -0.86
C LEU A 546 -12.52 18.29 -0.78
N ASN A 547 -11.82 19.37 -0.44
CA ASN A 547 -12.36 20.72 -0.33
C ASN A 547 -11.33 21.77 -0.82
N SER A 548 -11.70 23.06 -0.81
CA SER A 548 -10.80 24.18 -1.15
C SER A 548 -10.12 24.83 0.07
N ARG A 549 -10.35 24.27 1.26
CA ARG A 549 -9.78 24.77 2.52
C ARG A 549 -8.36 24.28 2.70
N HIS A 550 -7.70 24.83 3.72
CA HIS A 550 -6.40 24.37 4.19
C HIS A 550 -5.35 24.37 3.08
N ARG A 551 -5.00 25.59 2.66
CA ARG A 551 -4.03 25.82 1.59
C ARG A 551 -2.62 25.46 1.98
N HIS A 552 -2.32 25.23 3.26
CA HIS A 552 -0.99 24.87 3.77
C HIS A 552 0.13 25.63 3.04
N GLU A 553 0.06 26.96 3.09
CA GLU A 553 1.01 27.84 2.36
C GLU A 553 2.45 27.60 2.81
N GLU A 554 2.63 27.15 4.06
CA GLU A 554 3.91 26.74 4.63
C GLU A 554 4.57 25.54 3.93
N LEU A 555 3.82 24.76 3.15
CA LEU A 555 4.34 23.57 2.44
C LEU A 555 4.82 23.89 1.02
N ASN A 556 4.71 25.14 0.55
CA ASN A 556 4.93 25.54 -0.84
C ASN A 556 4.04 24.79 -1.86
N GLY A 557 3.98 25.30 -3.08
CA GLY A 557 3.12 24.72 -4.13
C GLY A 557 1.63 25.05 -3.99
N ALA A 558 1.25 25.96 -3.09
CA ALA A 558 -0.08 26.55 -3.07
C ALA A 558 -0.34 27.35 -4.37
N PRO A 559 -1.61 27.51 -4.80
CA PRO A 559 -1.95 28.37 -5.93
C PRO A 559 -1.55 29.82 -5.71
N MET A 560 -0.97 30.45 -6.73
CA MET A 560 -0.41 31.81 -6.63
C MET A 560 -1.22 32.84 -7.42
N ALA A 561 -1.91 32.42 -8.48
CA ALA A 561 -2.60 33.32 -9.39
C ALA A 561 -3.99 33.75 -8.89
N GLY A 562 -4.31 35.04 -9.10
CA GLY A 562 -5.66 35.58 -8.93
C GLY A 562 -6.04 35.97 -7.51
N SER A 563 -7.34 36.19 -7.33
CA SER A 563 -8.00 36.46 -6.04
C SER A 563 -7.96 35.25 -5.12
N ASP A 564 -8.37 35.42 -3.85
CA ASP A 564 -8.48 34.27 -2.95
C ASP A 564 -9.48 33.22 -3.43
N ASP A 565 -10.58 33.62 -4.07
CA ASP A 565 -11.54 32.67 -4.64
C ASP A 565 -10.94 31.91 -5.83
N ASP A 566 -10.11 32.57 -6.64
CA ASP A 566 -9.37 31.94 -7.74
C ASP A 566 -8.40 30.88 -7.19
N LYS A 567 -7.61 31.24 -6.17
CA LYS A 567 -6.67 30.31 -5.53
C LYS A 567 -7.38 29.11 -4.89
N ALA A 568 -8.53 29.33 -4.25
CA ALA A 568 -9.36 28.26 -3.70
C ALA A 568 -9.88 27.33 -4.80
N SER A 569 -10.26 27.88 -5.95
CA SER A 569 -10.74 27.13 -7.11
C SER A 569 -9.63 26.27 -7.72
N ILE A 570 -8.44 26.84 -7.95
CA ILE A 570 -7.28 26.10 -8.46
C ILE A 570 -6.92 24.93 -7.54
N LEU A 571 -6.93 25.16 -6.21
CA LEU A 571 -6.62 24.11 -5.24
C LEU A 571 -7.62 22.95 -5.33
N LEU A 572 -8.92 23.24 -5.40
CA LEU A 572 -9.95 22.19 -5.47
C LEU A 572 -9.85 21.40 -6.78
N ILE A 573 -9.67 22.08 -7.91
CA ILE A 573 -9.55 21.45 -9.24
C ILE A 573 -8.30 20.57 -9.30
N SER A 574 -7.15 21.04 -8.81
CA SER A 574 -5.91 20.27 -8.78
C SER A 574 -5.96 19.06 -7.83
N ARG A 575 -6.68 19.16 -6.71
CA ARG A 575 -6.98 18.01 -5.83
C ARG A 575 -7.84 16.96 -6.55
N CYS A 576 -8.86 17.37 -7.30
CA CYS A 576 -9.65 16.44 -8.11
C CYS A 576 -8.78 15.75 -9.18
N ALA A 577 -7.93 16.52 -9.87
CA ALA A 577 -7.02 16.00 -10.89
C ALA A 577 -5.99 15.00 -10.31
N SER A 578 -5.61 15.14 -9.04
CA SER A 578 -4.71 14.19 -8.34
C SER A 578 -5.35 12.81 -8.06
N LEU A 579 -6.63 12.62 -8.41
CA LEU A 579 -7.29 11.31 -8.34
C LEU A 579 -7.23 10.54 -9.67
N LEU A 580 -6.66 11.16 -10.71
CA LEU A 580 -6.49 10.60 -12.04
C LEU A 580 -4.99 10.44 -12.36
N THR A 581 -4.68 10.02 -13.57
CA THR A 581 -3.32 9.71 -14.01
C THR A 581 -2.87 10.65 -15.12
N LEU A 582 -1.62 11.13 -15.05
CA LEU A 582 -0.95 11.81 -16.15
C LEU A 582 -0.27 10.76 -17.02
N ARG A 583 -0.60 10.67 -18.32
CA ARG A 583 0.12 9.79 -19.24
C ARG A 583 1.50 10.35 -19.52
N HIS A 584 2.50 9.53 -19.25
CA HIS A 584 3.91 9.91 -19.26
C HIS A 584 4.72 8.79 -19.94
N GLU A 585 5.81 9.14 -20.59
CA GLU A 585 6.78 8.15 -21.07
C GLU A 585 7.39 7.40 -19.88
N SER A 586 7.93 6.20 -20.09
CA SER A 586 8.64 5.44 -19.04
C SER A 586 10.04 6.01 -18.73
N ASN A 587 10.13 7.33 -18.74
CA ASN A 587 11.26 8.12 -18.27
C ASN A 587 10.90 8.65 -16.87
N GLY A 588 11.89 8.80 -15.99
CA GLY A 588 11.65 9.36 -14.65
C GLY A 588 10.93 10.73 -14.73
N TYR A 589 10.03 10.99 -13.78
CA TYR A 589 9.26 12.23 -13.75
C TYR A 589 10.17 13.47 -13.81
N THR A 590 9.85 14.39 -14.71
CA THR A 590 10.51 15.69 -14.81
C THR A 590 9.45 16.78 -14.79
N GLY A 591 9.46 17.59 -13.74
CA GLY A 591 8.52 18.68 -13.58
C GLY A 591 8.60 19.32 -12.18
N PRO A 592 7.76 20.33 -11.91
CA PRO A 592 7.70 20.95 -10.60
C PRO A 592 7.25 19.95 -9.52
N LEU A 593 7.67 20.18 -8.27
CA LEU A 593 7.28 19.38 -7.11
C LEU A 593 6.27 20.17 -6.27
N ASN A 594 5.38 19.45 -5.58
CA ASN A 594 4.31 20.09 -4.81
C ASN A 594 4.00 19.32 -3.51
N LYS A 595 4.60 19.76 -2.40
CA LYS A 595 4.37 19.14 -1.08
C LYS A 595 2.92 19.33 -0.60
N ASN A 596 2.23 20.37 -1.05
CA ASN A 596 0.80 20.57 -0.74
C ASN A 596 -0.08 19.44 -1.29
N LEU A 597 0.12 19.10 -2.57
CA LEU A 597 -0.59 17.99 -3.20
C LEU A 597 -0.11 16.65 -2.66
N LEU A 598 1.15 16.52 -2.24
CA LEU A 598 1.64 15.33 -1.55
C LEU A 598 0.92 15.09 -0.20
N LEU A 599 0.67 16.15 0.57
CA LEU A 599 -0.19 16.06 1.78
C LEU A 599 -1.61 15.61 1.42
N PHE A 600 -2.21 16.17 0.36
CA PHE A 600 -3.52 15.72 -0.12
C PHE A 600 -3.50 14.23 -0.50
N ARG A 601 -2.43 13.75 -1.15
CA ARG A 601 -2.24 12.33 -1.47
C ARG A 601 -2.22 11.45 -0.23
N SER A 602 -1.57 11.88 0.85
CA SER A 602 -1.55 11.13 2.11
C SER A 602 -2.94 11.03 2.75
N LEU A 603 -3.72 12.11 2.70
CA LEU A 603 -5.11 12.10 3.15
C LEU A 603 -5.97 11.18 2.28
N SER A 604 -5.83 11.24 0.95
CA SER A 604 -6.61 10.43 0.02
C SER A 604 -6.25 8.94 0.10
N THR A 605 -4.96 8.62 0.26
CA THR A 605 -4.46 7.26 0.49
C THR A 605 -5.06 6.67 1.77
N ALA A 606 -5.12 7.44 2.87
CA ALA A 606 -5.67 6.94 4.14
C ALA A 606 -7.16 6.57 4.03
N VAL A 607 -7.95 7.31 3.24
CA VAL A 607 -9.35 6.97 2.96
C VAL A 607 -9.44 5.74 2.06
N ARG A 608 -8.72 5.72 0.94
CA ARG A 608 -8.69 4.59 -0.01
C ARG A 608 -8.27 3.28 0.66
N GLU A 609 -7.25 3.29 1.51
CA GLU A 609 -6.81 2.10 2.24
C GLU A 609 -7.89 1.59 3.21
N ALA A 610 -8.59 2.49 3.91
CA ALA A 610 -9.68 2.11 4.80
C ALA A 610 -10.89 1.52 4.03
N ASP A 611 -11.19 2.06 2.85
CA ASP A 611 -12.21 1.52 1.96
C ASP A 611 -11.79 0.16 1.38
N ARG A 612 -10.52 0.01 0.98
CA ARG A 612 -9.95 -1.26 0.52
C ARG A 612 -10.01 -2.34 1.60
N ASP A 613 -9.65 -1.99 2.84
CA ASP A 613 -9.76 -2.89 4.00
C ASP A 613 -11.20 -3.39 4.19
N LEU A 614 -12.20 -2.52 3.98
CA LEU A 614 -13.61 -2.88 4.09
C LEU A 614 -14.05 -3.80 2.96
N VAL A 615 -13.67 -3.50 1.71
CA VAL A 615 -13.95 -4.33 0.54
C VAL A 615 -13.37 -5.74 0.68
N GLU A 616 -12.11 -5.84 1.13
CA GLU A 616 -11.45 -7.11 1.40
C GLU A 616 -12.10 -7.89 2.56
N ALA A 617 -12.52 -7.18 3.62
CA ALA A 617 -13.25 -7.81 4.73
C ALA A 617 -14.63 -8.32 4.30
N ILE A 618 -15.32 -7.63 3.38
CA ILE A 618 -16.61 -8.08 2.83
C ILE A 618 -16.43 -9.37 2.04
N VAL A 619 -15.45 -9.42 1.12
CA VAL A 619 -15.22 -10.63 0.31
C VAL A 619 -14.77 -11.78 1.19
N ALA A 620 -13.82 -11.59 2.12
CA ALA A 620 -13.42 -12.64 3.06
C ALA A 620 -14.62 -13.13 3.91
N SER A 621 -15.48 -12.22 4.36
CA SER A 621 -16.71 -12.58 5.06
C SER A 621 -17.63 -13.47 4.20
N MET A 622 -17.82 -13.15 2.91
CA MET A 622 -18.61 -14.00 2.00
C MET A 622 -18.12 -15.46 1.98
N PHE A 623 -16.80 -15.65 1.90
CA PHE A 623 -16.19 -16.97 1.88
C PHE A 623 -16.27 -17.69 3.25
N LEU A 624 -16.01 -16.99 4.35
CA LEU A 624 -16.13 -17.52 5.73
C LEU A 624 -17.57 -17.92 6.10
N TYR A 625 -18.56 -17.24 5.50
CA TYR A 625 -19.98 -17.58 5.62
C TYR A 625 -20.45 -18.56 4.53
N ALA A 626 -19.54 -19.13 3.73
CA ALA A 626 -19.84 -20.12 2.69
C ALA A 626 -20.95 -19.65 1.72
N GLN A 627 -20.97 -18.36 1.39
CA GLN A 627 -21.88 -17.78 0.40
C GLN A 627 -21.36 -17.95 -1.03
N SER A 628 -20.06 -18.23 -1.15
CA SER A 628 -19.31 -18.46 -2.38
C SER A 628 -18.55 -19.79 -2.31
N LYS A 629 -18.38 -20.46 -3.45
CA LYS A 629 -17.57 -21.69 -3.57
C LYS A 629 -16.11 -21.42 -3.19
N ARG A 630 -15.57 -22.23 -2.27
CA ARG A 630 -14.20 -22.14 -1.72
C ARG A 630 -13.12 -22.86 -2.55
N ASP A 631 -13.52 -23.77 -3.42
CA ASP A 631 -12.59 -24.51 -4.27
C ASP A 631 -12.53 -23.84 -5.64
N ARG A 632 -11.41 -23.13 -5.90
CA ARG A 632 -11.20 -22.23 -7.04
C ARG A 632 -9.74 -21.76 -7.15
N ASP A 633 -9.35 -21.34 -8.36
CA ASP A 633 -7.97 -20.91 -8.69
C ASP A 633 -7.87 -19.43 -9.12
N ASP A 634 -8.99 -18.72 -9.16
CA ASP A 634 -9.14 -17.33 -9.66
C ASP A 634 -9.22 -16.29 -8.53
N TYR A 635 -8.71 -16.61 -7.33
CA TYR A 635 -8.71 -15.72 -6.16
C TYR A 635 -8.06 -14.36 -6.39
N LEU A 636 -6.87 -14.34 -6.99
CA LEU A 636 -6.17 -13.10 -7.32
C LEU A 636 -7.00 -12.27 -8.33
N GLN A 637 -7.69 -12.90 -9.27
CA GLN A 637 -8.55 -12.19 -10.23
C GLN A 637 -9.68 -11.46 -9.53
N ILE A 638 -10.32 -12.08 -8.54
CA ILE A 638 -11.33 -11.38 -7.72
C ILE A 638 -10.71 -10.13 -7.10
N SER A 639 -9.61 -10.29 -6.36
CA SER A 639 -8.94 -9.20 -5.65
C SER A 639 -8.55 -8.02 -6.57
N GLN A 640 -8.09 -8.33 -7.77
CA GLN A 640 -7.69 -7.33 -8.78
C GLN A 640 -8.88 -6.57 -9.38
N THR A 641 -10.05 -7.18 -9.45
CA THR A 641 -11.28 -6.52 -9.95
C THR A 641 -12.01 -5.71 -8.88
N LEU A 642 -11.69 -5.92 -7.60
CA LEU A 642 -12.25 -5.15 -6.50
C LEU A 642 -11.69 -3.71 -6.49
N PRO A 643 -12.50 -2.71 -6.11
CA PRO A 643 -12.07 -1.31 -6.14
C PRO A 643 -10.96 -1.00 -5.12
N PHE A 644 -10.35 0.18 -5.28
CA PHE A 644 -9.37 0.80 -4.38
C PHE A 644 -8.02 0.06 -4.31
N LEU A 645 -7.63 -0.61 -5.40
CA LEU A 645 -6.41 -1.43 -5.44
C LEU A 645 -5.13 -0.58 -5.52
N HIS A 646 -5.12 0.43 -6.39
CA HIS A 646 -3.94 1.26 -6.66
C HIS A 646 -4.02 2.61 -5.95
N ASN A 647 -2.90 3.30 -5.76
CA ASN A 647 -2.90 4.67 -5.25
C ASN A 647 -2.48 5.62 -6.37
N PRO A 648 -3.30 6.61 -6.76
CA PRO A 648 -2.89 7.59 -7.76
C PRO A 648 -1.71 8.43 -7.25
N ASP A 649 -0.88 8.89 -8.18
CA ASP A 649 0.13 9.91 -7.92
C ASP A 649 -0.47 11.33 -8.01
N ILE A 650 0.36 12.33 -7.77
CA ILE A 650 -0.04 13.75 -7.81
C ILE A 650 0.34 14.45 -9.12
N ALA A 651 0.93 13.76 -10.10
CA ALA A 651 1.52 14.38 -11.28
C ALA A 651 0.48 15.16 -12.11
N LEU A 652 -0.71 14.58 -12.35
CA LEU A 652 -1.78 15.30 -13.05
C LEU A 652 -2.30 16.49 -12.25
N GLY A 653 -2.37 16.36 -10.92
CA GLY A 653 -2.70 17.47 -10.03
C GLY A 653 -1.73 18.64 -10.15
N ILE A 654 -0.43 18.34 -10.17
CA ILE A 654 0.63 19.34 -10.37
C ILE A 654 0.52 19.97 -11.75
N ALA A 655 0.31 19.17 -12.81
CA ALA A 655 0.13 19.64 -14.17
C ALA A 655 -1.04 20.63 -14.29
N VAL A 656 -2.21 20.24 -13.81
CA VAL A 656 -3.42 21.08 -13.83
C VAL A 656 -3.21 22.35 -13.00
N LYS A 657 -2.63 22.24 -11.80
CA LYS A 657 -2.31 23.41 -10.96
C LYS A 657 -1.40 24.40 -11.69
N THR A 658 -0.29 23.90 -12.24
CA THR A 658 0.73 24.73 -12.90
C THR A 658 0.14 25.41 -14.14
N LEU A 659 -0.69 24.69 -14.90
CA LEU A 659 -1.39 25.25 -16.06
C LEU A 659 -2.38 26.35 -15.64
N MET A 660 -3.17 26.14 -14.59
CA MET A 660 -4.15 27.12 -14.13
C MET A 660 -3.51 28.40 -13.57
N ASP A 661 -2.35 28.30 -12.91
CA ASP A 661 -1.60 29.48 -12.46
C ASP A 661 -1.10 30.34 -13.63
N GLU A 662 -0.84 29.74 -14.80
CA GLU A 662 -0.39 30.46 -16.01
C GLU A 662 -1.53 30.89 -16.96
N LEU A 663 -2.78 30.51 -16.71
CA LEU A 663 -3.92 30.77 -17.61
C LEU A 663 -4.77 31.98 -17.18
N PRO A 664 -4.59 33.17 -17.81
CA PRO A 664 -5.43 34.33 -17.53
C PRO A 664 -6.80 34.22 -18.21
N ALA A 665 -7.86 34.62 -17.49
CA ALA A 665 -9.23 34.62 -18.01
C ALA A 665 -9.43 35.54 -19.23
N SER A 666 -8.58 36.54 -19.43
CA SER A 666 -8.68 37.48 -20.55
C SER A 666 -8.10 36.97 -21.88
N GLU A 667 -7.41 35.83 -21.87
CA GLU A 667 -6.84 35.23 -23.09
C GLU A 667 -7.93 34.62 -23.97
N SER A 668 -7.81 34.72 -25.30
CA SER A 668 -8.79 34.12 -26.23
C SER A 668 -8.64 32.60 -26.29
N VAL A 669 -9.70 31.91 -26.70
CA VAL A 669 -9.73 30.44 -26.80
C VAL A 669 -8.58 29.92 -27.67
N GLU A 670 -8.31 30.57 -28.81
CA GLU A 670 -7.25 30.17 -29.74
C GLU A 670 -5.86 30.27 -29.11
N LYS A 671 -5.62 31.31 -28.30
CA LYS A 671 -4.34 31.49 -27.59
C LYS A 671 -4.16 30.47 -26.47
N ARG A 672 -5.24 30.10 -25.78
CA ARG A 672 -5.19 29.03 -24.77
C ARG A 672 -4.95 27.67 -25.41
N GLN A 673 -5.54 27.43 -26.58
CA GLN A 673 -5.32 26.21 -27.35
C GLN A 673 -3.85 26.09 -27.79
N ALA A 674 -3.25 27.17 -28.29
CA ALA A 674 -1.82 27.19 -28.59
C ALA A 674 -0.96 26.99 -27.33
N ARG A 675 -1.34 27.61 -26.20
CA ARG A 675 -0.61 27.46 -24.94
C ARG A 675 -0.61 26.02 -24.45
N ILE A 676 -1.74 25.31 -24.48
CA ILE A 676 -1.77 23.92 -23.99
C ILE A 676 -0.94 22.98 -24.88
N GLU A 677 -0.79 23.29 -26.16
CA GLU A 677 0.08 22.54 -27.07
C GLU A 677 1.57 22.74 -26.74
N ASP A 678 1.97 23.96 -26.41
CA ASP A 678 3.37 24.30 -26.06
C ASP A 678 3.73 24.00 -24.59
N PHE A 679 2.75 23.89 -23.71
CA PHE A 679 2.94 23.80 -22.24
C PHE A 679 3.78 22.59 -21.79
N PRO A 680 3.57 21.36 -22.32
CA PRO A 680 4.33 20.18 -21.88
C PRO A 680 5.83 20.35 -22.09
N GLY A 681 6.26 20.90 -23.23
CA GLY A 681 7.68 21.08 -23.53
C GLY A 681 8.43 21.97 -22.51
N LYS A 682 7.72 22.86 -21.81
CA LYS A 682 8.29 23.75 -20.79
C LYS A 682 8.32 23.12 -19.39
N PHE A 683 7.30 22.34 -19.02
CA PHE A 683 7.09 21.92 -17.63
C PHE A 683 6.98 20.41 -17.41
N PHE A 684 6.55 19.67 -18.42
CA PHE A 684 6.27 18.23 -18.37
C PHE A 684 6.72 17.58 -19.68
N PRO A 685 8.03 17.60 -20.00
CA PRO A 685 8.54 17.31 -21.35
C PRO A 685 8.26 15.88 -21.83
N PHE A 686 8.00 14.94 -20.92
CA PHE A 686 7.73 13.54 -21.21
C PHE A 686 6.25 13.17 -21.06
N ALA A 687 5.34 14.15 -20.94
CA ALA A 687 3.90 13.88 -20.97
C ALA A 687 3.44 13.60 -22.41
N THR A 688 2.74 12.48 -22.63
CA THR A 688 2.41 12.00 -23.98
C THR A 688 1.06 12.47 -24.50
N ASN A 689 0.07 12.64 -23.62
CA ASN A 689 -1.31 13.02 -23.96
C ASN A 689 -1.83 14.17 -23.09
N PHE A 690 -0.98 15.16 -22.82
CA PHE A 690 -1.24 16.22 -21.84
C PHE A 690 -2.58 16.94 -22.04
N LYS A 691 -2.93 17.31 -23.28
CA LYS A 691 -4.18 18.01 -23.57
C LYS A 691 -5.40 17.18 -23.15
N ASP A 692 -5.44 15.93 -23.58
CA ASP A 692 -6.54 15.01 -23.30
C ASP A 692 -6.66 14.74 -21.79
N ASP A 693 -5.52 14.57 -21.10
CA ASP A 693 -5.50 14.32 -19.65
C ASP A 693 -6.03 15.52 -18.85
N VAL A 694 -5.69 16.74 -19.26
CA VAL A 694 -6.24 17.97 -18.66
C VAL A 694 -7.74 18.11 -18.96
N GLN A 695 -8.18 17.82 -20.19
CA GLN A 695 -9.60 17.86 -20.55
C GLN A 695 -10.40 16.81 -19.76
N LEU A 696 -9.83 15.62 -19.55
CA LEU A 696 -10.41 14.58 -18.70
C LEU A 696 -10.52 15.05 -17.24
N ALA A 697 -9.48 15.69 -16.70
CA ALA A 697 -9.52 16.25 -15.35
C ALA A 697 -10.61 17.33 -15.18
N PHE A 698 -10.81 18.17 -16.19
CA PHE A 698 -11.89 19.17 -16.19
C PHE A 698 -13.27 18.52 -16.24
N ALA A 699 -13.47 17.56 -17.14
CA ALA A 699 -14.72 16.80 -17.22
C ALA A 699 -15.02 16.07 -15.91
N PHE A 700 -14.00 15.48 -15.28
CA PHE A 700 -14.10 14.80 -14.00
C PHE A 700 -14.50 15.76 -12.87
N PHE A 701 -13.88 16.94 -12.78
CA PHE A 701 -14.26 17.97 -11.82
C PHE A 701 -15.73 18.39 -11.98
N GLU A 702 -16.17 18.65 -13.22
CA GLU A 702 -17.55 19.04 -13.52
C GLU A 702 -18.56 17.94 -13.20
N ALA A 703 -18.21 16.67 -13.45
CA ALA A 703 -19.03 15.52 -13.07
C ALA A 703 -19.23 15.47 -11.54
N ILE A 704 -18.16 15.63 -10.76
CA ILE A 704 -18.24 15.70 -9.30
C ILE A 704 -19.07 16.90 -8.85
N HIS A 705 -18.83 18.08 -9.43
CA HIS A 705 -19.60 19.29 -9.12
C HIS A 705 -21.09 19.06 -9.31
N LYS A 706 -21.51 18.49 -10.44
CA LYS A 706 -22.92 18.18 -10.71
C LYS A 706 -23.50 17.27 -9.64
N GLY A 707 -22.80 16.22 -9.25
CA GLY A 707 -23.24 15.34 -8.17
C GLY A 707 -23.32 16.05 -6.81
N VAL A 708 -22.33 16.87 -6.45
CA VAL A 708 -22.34 17.67 -5.21
C VAL A 708 -23.53 18.63 -5.14
N GLN A 709 -23.94 19.21 -6.27
CA GLN A 709 -25.12 20.09 -6.30
C GLN A 709 -26.44 19.36 -6.00
N THR A 710 -26.50 18.03 -6.15
CA THR A 710 -27.70 17.24 -5.82
C THR A 710 -27.84 16.95 -4.32
N LEU A 711 -26.75 17.00 -3.57
CA LEU A 711 -26.76 16.81 -2.12
C LEU A 711 -27.52 17.96 -1.46
N ASN A 712 -28.06 17.78 -0.26
CA ASN A 712 -28.86 18.79 0.42
C ASN A 712 -28.33 19.11 1.81
N LYS A 713 -28.67 18.28 2.79
CA LYS A 713 -28.29 18.46 4.20
C LYS A 713 -26.89 17.92 4.48
N GLU A 714 -26.39 17.08 3.57
CA GLU A 714 -25.13 16.35 3.67
C GLU A 714 -23.91 17.25 3.43
N VAL A 715 -24.06 18.27 2.58
CA VAL A 715 -23.03 19.26 2.26
C VAL A 715 -23.61 20.65 2.45
N SER A 716 -22.89 21.51 3.19
CA SER A 716 -23.37 22.85 3.51
C SER A 716 -23.57 23.71 2.26
N ALA A 717 -24.48 24.68 2.33
CA ALA A 717 -24.70 25.61 1.21
C ALA A 717 -23.43 26.42 0.87
N ALA A 718 -22.59 26.72 1.85
CA ALA A 718 -21.30 27.38 1.66
C ALA A 718 -20.33 26.50 0.87
N ASP A 719 -20.21 25.22 1.23
CA ASP A 719 -19.33 24.30 0.52
C ASP A 719 -19.81 24.07 -0.93
N LYS A 720 -21.12 23.94 -1.16
CA LYS A 720 -21.67 23.88 -2.54
C LYS A 720 -21.36 25.12 -3.36
N ALA A 721 -21.41 26.30 -2.74
CA ALA A 721 -21.08 27.55 -3.40
C ALA A 721 -19.61 27.58 -3.85
N VAL A 722 -18.69 27.04 -3.04
CA VAL A 722 -17.28 26.86 -3.40
C VAL A 722 -17.13 26.04 -4.68
N TRP A 723 -17.81 24.89 -4.78
CA TRP A 723 -17.77 24.07 -6.00
C TRP A 723 -18.30 24.83 -7.23
N SER A 724 -19.40 25.57 -7.07
CA SER A 724 -19.97 26.40 -8.13
C SER A 724 -19.08 27.58 -8.53
N THR A 725 -18.32 28.16 -7.60
CA THR A 725 -17.30 29.18 -7.89
C THR A 725 -16.15 28.58 -8.70
N ALA A 726 -15.68 27.39 -8.32
CA ALA A 726 -14.62 26.70 -9.04
C ALA A 726 -15.03 26.26 -10.46
N SER A 727 -16.28 25.80 -10.66
CA SER A 727 -16.83 25.52 -11.99
C SER A 727 -16.88 26.78 -12.87
N LYS A 728 -17.35 27.92 -12.33
CA LYS A 728 -17.31 29.21 -13.05
C LYS A 728 -15.88 29.66 -13.39
N TYR A 729 -14.94 29.43 -12.47
CA TYR A 729 -13.52 29.73 -12.69
C TYR A 729 -12.96 28.92 -13.87
N LEU A 730 -13.31 27.65 -13.92
CA LEU A 730 -12.88 26.71 -14.96
C LEU A 730 -13.50 27.05 -16.33
N ASP A 731 -14.80 27.33 -16.38
CA ASP A 731 -15.52 27.68 -17.62
C ASP A 731 -14.92 28.91 -18.32
N GLN A 732 -14.43 29.88 -17.54
CA GLN A 732 -13.77 31.06 -18.10
C GLN A 732 -12.43 30.74 -18.77
N ARG A 733 -11.84 29.56 -18.53
CA ARG A 733 -10.47 29.17 -18.91
C ARG A 733 -10.38 27.91 -19.77
N ARG A 734 -11.52 27.39 -20.24
CA ARG A 734 -11.56 26.29 -21.22
C ARG A 734 -10.92 26.71 -22.55
N PHE A 735 -10.48 25.71 -23.31
CA PHE A 735 -9.82 25.81 -24.61
C PHE A 735 -10.32 24.71 -25.55
#